data_AF-A0A5M3Z124-F1
#
_entry.id   AF-A0A5M3Z124-F1
#
_cell.length_a   1.000
_cell.length_b   1.000
_cell.length_c   1.000
_cell.angle_alpha   90.00
_cell.angle_beta   90.00
_cell.angle_gamma   90.00
#
_symmetry.space_group_name_H-M   'P 1'
#
loop_
_entity.id
_entity.type
_entity.pdbx_description
1 polymer ?
#
loop_
_entity_poly.entity_id
_entity_poly.type
_entity_poly.pdbx_seq_one_letter_code
_entity_poly.pdbx_strand_id
1 'polypeptide(L)'
;MGSRFYVQVQKLPEGNFNKVFLMTMDNGREAIAKLPNPNAGRQHFTTASEVATMDYVRSILDISAPKVYAFSSSADKPVGAEYIIMERSQGVELSKHWDELRGPAKFEIVKQLVQLEKSLSSSHFPIWTYNEQDLFYTMGAMPSAWIEALSIELPDNFEQLSPEEQLEAKKLRAAQSLYKLYEIQLIRKCSEIYRALQFRDSLPGQVMGLSGSIFSDGEPVVEGMLMRLEEQWSVHVGSSVLCPLSFSESERDRQREHEALWNRSVVLMDEFLTRVGAYRGYIEQLINPSEGYIILRHSSKMANQSNNIMLCINDIKEAAASKLPKSATEFYNSGSTNQVTVAENTTAYAKYRLRPRVLVDVSQADPSTTVLGQKISFPLCVSPAGLQAMAHPDGELATSRACAKHQIHMGVSSFANHTVEEIRAAGLGVGPIQHAMQIYTMQDRAKQERIIKRAEAAGCTALFLTADSPILGVRYSEHRNDFRSPEGLGFPMLEKTSEMIRSERHEDGFTAFNSSSHSWAQEIPWLRSVTNMQIWIKGVLTAEDVQLAVEYGCDGVVVSNHGGRQLDETPATIDALPECVKAAKGKIRVHIDGGIRSGTDIFKALALGAECCWIGRPMIWGLAYDGESGVDKVLDILYTEFKRWVVRADGPLARL
;
A
#
# COMPACT_ATOMS: atom_id res chain seq x y z
N MET A 1 14.60 11.58 43.73
CA MET A 1 16.02 11.43 43.31
C MET A 1 17.04 12.13 44.22
N GLY A 2 16.62 12.91 45.24
CA GLY A 2 17.57 13.57 46.17
C GLY A 2 18.40 14.70 45.55
N SER A 3 18.05 15.15 44.33
CA SER A 3 18.69 16.24 43.59
C SER A 3 17.87 17.52 43.70
N ARG A 4 18.51 18.69 43.64
CA ARG A 4 17.82 19.99 43.68
C ARG A 4 17.56 20.59 42.30
N PHE A 5 18.43 20.34 41.33
CA PHE A 5 18.30 20.85 39.96
C PHE A 5 19.06 19.97 38.96
N TYR A 6 18.73 20.11 37.68
CA TYR A 6 19.50 19.48 36.60
C TYR A 6 20.68 20.38 36.19
N VAL A 7 21.77 19.76 35.75
CA VAL A 7 22.97 20.44 35.25
C VAL A 7 23.10 20.34 33.72
N GLN A 8 22.47 19.34 33.10
CA GLN A 8 22.48 19.15 31.65
C GLN A 8 21.18 18.52 31.18
N VAL A 9 20.73 18.93 29.98
CA VAL A 9 19.62 18.29 29.25
C VAL A 9 20.08 17.99 27.83
N GLN A 10 19.97 16.73 27.42
CA GLN A 10 20.28 16.27 26.08
C GLN A 10 19.01 15.71 25.44
N LYS A 11 18.64 16.21 24.27
CA LYS A 11 17.55 15.60 23.49
C LYS A 11 18.02 14.24 22.93
N LEU A 12 17.23 13.19 23.18
CA LEU A 12 17.46 11.86 22.61
C LEU A 12 16.68 11.70 21.29
N PRO A 13 17.04 10.73 20.43
CA PRO A 13 16.21 10.35 19.28
C PRO A 13 14.76 10.12 19.71
N GLU A 14 13.81 10.78 19.05
CA GLU A 14 12.40 10.77 19.44
C GLU A 14 11.54 9.86 18.55
N GLY A 15 10.51 9.26 19.13
CA GLY A 15 9.49 8.52 18.39
C GLY A 15 8.31 9.41 18.01
N ASN A 16 7.33 8.85 17.29
CA ASN A 16 6.17 9.62 16.78
C ASN A 16 5.30 10.25 17.87
N PHE A 17 5.34 9.73 19.11
CA PHE A 17 4.39 10.09 20.16
C PHE A 17 4.97 10.93 21.30
N ASN A 18 6.29 10.95 21.49
CA ASN A 18 6.92 11.64 22.62
C ASN A 18 8.26 12.25 22.21
N LYS A 19 8.52 13.50 22.60
CA LYS A 19 9.86 14.08 22.67
C LYS A 19 10.55 13.56 23.92
N VAL A 20 11.77 13.07 23.80
CA VAL A 20 12.50 12.43 24.90
C VAL A 20 13.80 13.18 25.18
N PHE A 21 14.04 13.48 26.45
CA PHE A 21 15.23 14.19 26.91
C PHE A 21 15.89 13.41 28.03
N LEU A 22 17.21 13.29 27.97
CA LEU A 22 18.06 12.83 29.06
C LEU A 22 18.44 14.04 29.92
N MET A 23 18.09 13.99 31.19
CA MET A 23 18.44 15.00 32.20
C MET A 23 19.53 14.46 33.12
N THR A 24 20.67 15.14 33.19
CA THR A 24 21.73 14.86 34.17
C THR A 24 21.54 15.80 35.35
N MET A 25 21.44 15.22 36.54
CA MET A 25 21.17 15.92 37.80
C MET A 25 22.47 16.39 38.47
N ASP A 26 22.40 17.38 39.36
CA ASP A 26 23.52 17.91 40.14
C ASP A 26 24.32 16.86 40.93
N ASN A 27 23.65 15.79 41.36
CA ASN A 27 24.25 14.66 42.06
C ASN A 27 24.77 13.55 41.13
N GLY A 28 24.89 13.83 39.83
CA GLY A 28 25.39 12.91 38.81
C GLY A 28 24.42 11.82 38.37
N ARG A 29 23.20 11.77 38.92
CA ARG A 29 22.16 10.82 38.48
C ARG A 29 21.50 11.28 37.19
N GLU A 30 20.92 10.35 36.45
CA GLU A 30 20.21 10.64 35.21
C GLU A 30 18.73 10.28 35.29
N ALA A 31 17.91 11.06 34.58
CA ALA A 31 16.48 10.81 34.41
C ALA A 31 16.06 11.05 32.95
N ILE A 32 14.95 10.44 32.56
CA ILE A 32 14.32 10.66 31.26
C ILE A 32 13.11 11.57 31.45
N ALA A 33 13.07 12.68 30.71
CA ALA A 33 11.88 13.50 30.56
C ALA A 33 11.21 13.21 29.22
N LYS A 34 9.95 12.79 29.25
CA LYS A 34 9.09 12.57 28.07
C LYS A 34 8.03 13.66 28.01
N LEU A 35 7.86 14.27 26.85
CA LEU A 35 6.78 15.21 26.57
C LEU A 35 5.96 14.66 25.39
N PRO A 36 4.66 14.39 25.56
CA PRO A 36 3.83 13.86 24.48
C PRO A 36 3.71 14.87 23.35
N ASN A 37 3.71 14.37 22.11
CA ASN A 37 3.42 15.16 20.93
C ASN A 37 1.89 15.41 20.84
N PRO A 38 1.43 16.46 20.15
CA PRO A 38 0.01 16.75 20.00
C PRO A 38 -0.83 15.64 19.36
N ASN A 39 -0.19 14.70 18.65
CA ASN A 39 -0.82 13.56 18.00
C ASN A 39 -0.79 12.26 18.84
N ALA A 40 -0.34 12.30 20.10
CA ALA A 40 -0.17 11.12 20.95
C ALA A 40 -1.48 10.57 21.55
N GLY A 41 -2.62 11.17 21.23
CA GLY A 41 -3.93 10.78 21.74
C GLY A 41 -4.62 11.95 22.45
N ARG A 42 -5.67 11.64 23.22
CA ARG A 42 -6.38 12.68 23.99
C ARG A 42 -5.47 13.20 25.09
N GLN A 43 -5.30 14.52 25.14
CA GLN A 43 -4.64 15.22 26.23
C GLN A 43 -5.18 14.70 27.58
N HIS A 44 -4.32 14.65 28.60
CA HIS A 44 -4.58 14.05 29.90
C HIS A 44 -4.58 12.52 29.92
N PHE A 45 -5.42 11.89 29.11
CA PHE A 45 -5.61 10.44 29.15
C PHE A 45 -4.39 9.66 28.69
N THR A 46 -3.67 10.14 27.68
CA THR A 46 -2.44 9.48 27.21
C THR A 46 -1.39 9.44 28.32
N THR A 47 -1.06 10.60 28.91
CA THR A 47 -0.03 10.70 29.96
C THR A 47 -0.44 9.95 31.23
N ALA A 48 -1.71 10.08 31.66
CA ALA A 48 -2.20 9.40 32.85
C ALA A 48 -2.23 7.88 32.68
N SER A 49 -2.67 7.40 31.50
CA SER A 49 -2.67 5.97 31.19
C SER A 49 -1.26 5.40 31.15
N GLU A 50 -0.31 6.08 30.50
CA GLU A 50 1.08 5.58 30.39
C GLU A 50 1.73 5.44 31.77
N VAL A 51 1.52 6.42 32.66
CA VAL A 51 2.01 6.37 34.04
C VAL A 51 1.33 5.25 34.83
N ALA A 52 0.02 5.10 34.71
CA ALA A 52 -0.73 4.04 35.39
C ALA A 52 -0.30 2.64 34.92
N THR A 53 -0.06 2.45 33.63
CA THR A 53 0.46 1.20 33.07
C THR A 53 1.85 0.87 33.60
N MET A 54 2.77 1.84 33.61
CA MET A 54 4.12 1.62 34.16
C MET A 54 4.10 1.30 35.66
N ASP A 55 3.18 1.89 36.41
CA ASP A 55 3.01 1.52 37.82
C ASP A 55 2.43 0.13 37.97
N TYR A 56 1.34 -0.21 37.25
CA TYR A 56 0.72 -1.53 37.29
C TYR A 56 1.70 -2.66 36.94
N VAL A 57 2.44 -2.51 35.84
CA VAL A 57 3.44 -3.49 35.40
C VAL A 57 4.52 -3.70 36.47
N ARG A 58 4.93 -2.63 37.17
CA ARG A 58 5.94 -2.72 38.24
C ARG A 58 5.38 -3.25 39.56
N SER A 59 4.21 -2.77 39.98
CA SER A 59 3.67 -2.99 41.33
C SER A 59 2.78 -4.23 41.43
N ILE A 60 2.10 -4.59 40.33
CA ILE A 60 1.16 -5.72 40.28
C ILE A 60 1.78 -6.92 39.57
N LEU A 61 2.49 -6.71 38.46
CA LEU A 61 3.06 -7.81 37.68
C LEU A 61 4.49 -8.18 38.05
N ASP A 62 5.12 -7.39 38.92
CA ASP A 62 6.54 -7.51 39.30
C ASP A 62 7.49 -7.52 38.08
N ILE A 63 7.08 -6.82 37.00
CA ILE A 63 7.89 -6.67 35.80
C ILE A 63 8.68 -5.38 35.91
N SER A 64 9.99 -5.45 35.65
CA SER A 64 10.87 -4.29 35.67
C SER A 64 10.44 -3.23 34.64
N ALA A 65 9.81 -2.17 35.12
CA ALA A 65 9.45 -0.97 34.36
C ALA A 65 10.00 0.28 35.05
N PRO A 66 10.44 1.31 34.28
CA PRO A 66 11.04 2.52 34.83
C PRO A 66 10.20 3.18 35.91
N LYS A 67 10.83 3.57 37.02
CA LYS A 67 10.15 4.33 38.06
C LYS A 67 9.79 5.74 37.59
N VAL A 68 8.52 6.10 37.64
CA VAL A 68 8.07 7.48 37.42
C VAL A 68 8.39 8.28 38.68
N TYR A 69 9.20 9.34 38.54
CA TYR A 69 9.55 10.24 39.65
C TYR A 69 8.57 11.39 39.77
N ALA A 70 8.09 11.92 38.65
CA ALA A 70 7.09 12.98 38.59
C ALA A 70 6.39 12.94 37.23
N PHE A 71 5.14 13.35 37.17
CA PHE A 71 4.44 13.54 35.90
C PHE A 71 3.40 14.64 36.04
N SER A 72 2.97 15.19 34.92
CA SER A 72 1.76 15.99 34.83
C SER A 72 1.01 15.61 33.56
N SER A 73 -0.24 15.21 33.72
CA SER A 73 -1.19 14.99 32.63
C SER A 73 -1.99 16.27 32.31
N SER A 74 -1.46 17.44 32.67
CA SER A 74 -2.09 18.73 32.42
C SER A 74 -1.04 19.77 32.05
N ALA A 75 -1.42 20.70 31.16
CA ALA A 75 -0.57 21.80 30.73
C ALA A 75 -0.69 23.05 31.62
N ASP A 76 -1.51 23.01 32.67
CA ASP A 76 -1.75 24.12 33.62
C ASP A 76 -0.60 24.36 34.62
N LYS A 77 0.45 23.52 34.57
CA LYS A 77 1.65 23.66 35.41
C LYS A 77 2.65 24.62 34.78
N PRO A 78 3.63 25.16 35.54
CA PRO A 78 4.65 26.09 35.03
C PRO A 78 5.45 25.59 33.81
N VAL A 79 5.48 24.28 33.58
CA VAL A 79 6.11 23.66 32.40
C VAL A 79 5.33 23.92 31.10
N GLY A 80 4.03 24.24 31.19
CA GLY A 80 3.18 24.57 30.05
C GLY A 80 2.84 23.39 29.12
N ALA A 81 3.15 22.17 29.53
CA ALA A 81 2.93 20.95 28.76
C ALA A 81 2.75 19.75 29.69
N GLU A 82 2.14 18.69 29.17
CA GLU A 82 2.19 17.38 29.81
C GLU A 82 3.62 16.84 29.81
N TYR A 83 3.97 16.07 30.84
CA TYR A 83 5.29 15.46 30.92
C TYR A 83 5.32 14.25 31.83
N ILE A 84 6.32 13.39 31.62
CA ILE A 84 6.72 12.30 32.52
C ILE A 84 8.22 12.43 32.78
N ILE A 85 8.63 12.51 34.04
CA ILE A 85 10.02 12.38 34.48
C ILE A 85 10.15 11.01 35.12
N MET A 86 10.98 10.16 34.53
CA MET A 86 11.14 8.76 34.92
C MET A 86 12.60 8.34 34.98
N GLU A 87 12.82 7.18 35.59
CA GLU A 87 14.10 6.50 35.65
C GLU A 87 14.63 6.18 34.24
N ARG A 88 15.94 6.34 34.06
CA ARG A 88 16.62 5.86 32.86
C ARG A 88 16.81 4.34 32.98
N SER A 89 16.20 3.57 32.08
CA SER A 89 16.50 2.14 31.95
C SER A 89 17.99 1.96 31.67
N GLN A 90 18.66 1.22 32.54
CA GLN A 90 20.05 0.83 32.32
C GLN A 90 20.09 -0.42 31.44
N GLY A 91 21.00 -0.42 30.46
CA GLY A 91 21.16 -1.54 29.55
C GLY A 91 21.71 -1.11 28.20
N VAL A 92 22.03 -2.11 27.40
CA VAL A 92 22.38 -1.97 25.99
C VAL A 92 21.30 -2.61 25.14
N GLU A 93 21.12 -2.11 23.93
CA GLU A 93 20.13 -2.64 23.01
C GLU A 93 20.48 -4.09 22.64
N LEU A 94 19.54 -5.02 22.84
CA LEU A 94 19.81 -6.44 22.64
C LEU A 94 20.24 -6.75 21.20
N SER A 95 19.68 -6.05 20.21
CA SER A 95 20.03 -6.17 18.78
C SER A 95 21.53 -5.96 18.52
N LYS A 96 22.19 -5.07 19.28
CA LYS A 96 23.61 -4.74 19.09
C LYS A 96 24.56 -5.83 19.55
N HIS A 97 24.10 -6.72 20.42
CA HIS A 97 24.92 -7.80 20.97
C HIS A 97 24.36 -9.18 20.69
N TRP A 98 23.16 -9.29 20.08
CA TRP A 98 22.48 -10.56 19.88
C TRP A 98 23.37 -11.56 19.16
N ASP A 99 24.06 -11.15 18.10
CA ASP A 99 24.91 -12.06 17.31
C ASP A 99 26.18 -12.48 18.03
N GLU A 100 26.65 -11.67 18.98
CA GLU A 100 27.83 -11.96 19.83
C GLU A 100 27.49 -12.91 20.98
N LEU A 101 26.20 -13.05 21.33
CA LEU A 101 25.76 -13.92 22.41
C LEU A 101 25.83 -15.41 22.02
N ARG A 102 26.42 -16.22 22.90
CA ARG A 102 26.46 -17.67 22.75
C ARG A 102 25.07 -18.28 22.96
N GLY A 103 24.82 -19.43 22.34
CA GLY A 103 23.53 -20.15 22.39
C GLY A 103 22.87 -20.24 23.77
N PRO A 104 23.60 -20.60 24.86
CA PRO A 104 23.02 -20.64 26.21
C PRO A 104 22.51 -19.29 26.70
N ALA A 105 23.20 -18.19 26.41
CA ALA A 105 22.77 -16.85 26.79
C ALA A 105 21.52 -16.41 26.00
N LYS A 106 21.45 -16.73 24.70
CA LYS A 106 20.26 -16.51 23.88
C LYS A 106 19.05 -17.25 24.44
N PHE A 107 19.24 -18.52 24.84
CA PHE A 107 18.17 -19.33 25.41
C PHE A 107 17.64 -18.76 26.73
N GLU A 108 18.52 -18.32 27.63
CA GLU A 108 18.08 -17.69 28.89
C GLU A 108 17.33 -16.38 28.67
N ILE A 109 17.73 -15.57 27.67
CA ILE A 109 16.99 -14.36 27.30
C ILE A 109 15.60 -14.70 26.75
N VAL A 110 15.49 -15.69 25.86
CA VAL A 110 14.18 -16.16 25.35
C VAL A 110 13.30 -16.66 26.50
N LYS A 111 13.86 -17.40 27.45
CA LYS A 111 13.14 -17.88 28.63
C LYS A 111 12.64 -16.74 29.52
N GLN A 112 13.43 -15.69 29.71
CA GLN A 112 13.01 -14.49 30.43
C GLN A 112 11.86 -13.77 29.71
N LEU A 113 11.93 -13.63 28.37
CA LEU A 113 10.85 -13.04 27.58
C LEU A 113 9.55 -13.83 27.69
N VAL A 114 9.62 -15.17 27.61
CA VAL A 114 8.45 -16.05 27.79
C VAL A 114 7.87 -15.92 29.19
N GLN A 115 8.70 -15.76 30.23
CA GLN A 115 8.22 -15.55 31.59
C GLN A 115 7.51 -14.19 31.74
N LEU A 116 8.03 -13.13 31.12
CA LEU A 116 7.36 -11.83 31.09
C LEU A 116 6.01 -11.89 30.37
N GLU A 117 5.96 -12.56 29.22
CA GLU A 117 4.73 -12.77 28.45
C GLU A 117 3.72 -13.60 29.24
N LYS A 118 4.17 -14.64 29.94
CA LYS A 118 3.34 -15.41 30.86
C LYS A 118 2.77 -14.54 31.97
N SER A 119 3.56 -13.68 32.61
CA SER A 119 3.07 -12.77 33.66
C SER A 119 2.05 -11.76 33.12
N LEU A 120 2.28 -11.19 31.93
CA LEU A 120 1.34 -10.26 31.27
C LEU A 120 0.04 -10.95 30.85
N SER A 121 0.12 -12.17 30.32
CA SER A 121 -1.04 -12.92 29.83
C SER A 121 -1.87 -13.56 30.96
N SER A 122 -1.27 -13.78 32.14
CA SER A 122 -1.94 -14.37 33.30
C SER A 122 -2.50 -13.36 34.29
N SER A 123 -2.22 -12.06 34.10
CA SER A 123 -2.76 -11.01 34.94
C SER A 123 -4.24 -10.78 34.68
N HIS A 124 -5.06 -10.93 35.72
CA HIS A 124 -6.49 -10.68 35.66
C HIS A 124 -6.74 -9.21 36.00
N PHE A 125 -7.27 -8.43 35.06
CA PHE A 125 -7.73 -7.08 35.36
C PHE A 125 -9.02 -7.19 36.19
N PRO A 126 -9.10 -6.57 37.38
CA PRO A 126 -10.33 -6.55 38.14
C PRO A 126 -11.34 -5.64 37.44
N ILE A 127 -12.08 -6.19 36.49
CA ILE A 127 -13.41 -5.71 36.15
C ILE A 127 -14.37 -6.38 37.14
N TRP A 128 -14.93 -5.57 38.03
CA TRP A 128 -16.23 -5.73 38.69
C TRP A 128 -16.80 -7.17 38.79
N THR A 129 -16.46 -7.84 39.90
CA THR A 129 -17.26 -8.82 40.69
C THR A 129 -18.36 -9.66 40.01
N TYR A 130 -18.21 -11.00 40.01
CA TYR A 130 -19.21 -11.96 40.50
C TYR A 130 -18.51 -13.27 40.98
N ASN A 131 -19.05 -13.84 42.06
CA ASN A 131 -18.43 -14.73 43.06
C ASN A 131 -17.81 -16.08 42.62
N GLU A 132 -16.78 -16.47 43.38
CA GLU A 132 -15.94 -17.68 43.32
C GLU A 132 -16.58 -19.01 43.80
N GLN A 133 -17.89 -19.25 43.67
CA GLN A 133 -18.50 -20.45 44.30
C GLN A 133 -19.06 -21.57 43.40
N ASP A 134 -19.08 -21.44 42.06
CA ASP A 134 -19.82 -22.40 41.23
C ASP A 134 -19.02 -23.30 40.26
N LEU A 135 -17.69 -23.40 40.38
CA LEU A 135 -16.90 -24.19 39.42
C LEU A 135 -16.08 -25.31 40.08
N PHE A 136 -16.75 -26.13 40.88
CA PHE A 136 -16.38 -27.53 41.07
C PHE A 136 -17.56 -28.44 40.71
N TYR A 137 -17.61 -28.93 39.46
CA TYR A 137 -18.22 -30.23 39.19
C TYR A 137 -17.46 -30.99 38.09
N THR A 138 -17.27 -32.26 38.41
CA THR A 138 -16.41 -33.32 37.89
C THR A 138 -16.62 -33.74 36.44
N MET A 139 -15.52 -34.18 35.82
CA MET A 139 -15.48 -34.95 34.56
C MET A 139 -16.28 -36.27 34.66
N GLY A 140 -17.08 -36.56 33.62
CA GLY A 140 -17.70 -37.85 33.33
C GLY A 140 -17.77 -38.05 31.81
N ALA A 141 -17.70 -39.30 31.35
CA ALA A 141 -17.57 -39.71 29.93
C ALA A 141 -18.59 -39.03 28.99
N MET A 142 -18.16 -38.72 27.75
CA MET A 142 -19.01 -38.06 26.76
C MET A 142 -20.22 -38.94 26.37
N PRO A 143 -21.46 -38.43 26.45
CA PRO A 143 -22.66 -39.17 26.06
C PRO A 143 -22.71 -39.47 24.56
N SER A 144 -23.27 -40.61 24.17
CA SER A 144 -23.41 -41.05 22.77
C SER A 144 -24.13 -40.06 21.84
N ALA A 145 -25.02 -39.23 22.37
CA ALA A 145 -25.69 -38.15 21.62
C ALA A 145 -24.72 -37.10 21.03
N TRP A 146 -23.51 -36.99 21.59
CA TRP A 146 -22.49 -36.07 21.10
C TRP A 146 -21.75 -36.63 19.88
N ILE A 147 -21.77 -37.96 19.66
CA ILE A 147 -21.12 -38.61 18.51
C ILE A 147 -21.96 -38.46 17.24
N GLU A 148 -23.30 -38.48 17.35
CA GLU A 148 -24.21 -38.24 16.20
C GLU A 148 -24.19 -36.79 15.72
N ALA A 149 -24.02 -35.80 16.62
CA ALA A 149 -23.85 -34.39 16.25
C ALA A 149 -22.49 -34.06 15.60
N LEU A 150 -21.60 -35.06 15.46
CA LEU A 150 -20.23 -34.93 14.96
C LEU A 150 -19.97 -35.66 13.63
N SER A 151 -20.98 -36.24 12.97
CA SER A 151 -20.77 -36.89 11.67
C SER A 151 -20.54 -35.84 10.56
N ILE A 152 -19.41 -35.95 9.86
CA ILE A 152 -19.09 -35.10 8.71
C ILE A 152 -19.35 -35.93 7.45
N GLU A 153 -20.49 -35.68 6.83
CA GLU A 153 -20.97 -36.39 5.66
C GLU A 153 -20.88 -35.51 4.41
N LEU A 154 -20.80 -36.16 3.25
CA LEU A 154 -20.97 -35.45 1.98
C LEU A 154 -22.47 -35.11 1.83
N PRO A 155 -22.83 -34.03 1.10
CA PRO A 155 -24.22 -33.69 0.91
C PRO A 155 -25.00 -34.83 0.26
N ASP A 156 -26.26 -35.02 0.63
CA ASP A 156 -27.08 -36.18 0.23
C ASP A 156 -27.23 -36.33 -1.30
N ASN A 157 -27.07 -35.26 -2.06
CA ASN A 157 -27.11 -35.23 -3.51
C ASN A 157 -25.73 -35.32 -4.20
N PHE A 158 -24.68 -35.70 -3.48
CA PHE A 158 -23.29 -35.68 -3.96
C PHE A 158 -23.10 -36.39 -5.31
N GLU A 159 -23.71 -37.57 -5.50
CA GLU A 159 -23.61 -38.36 -6.73
C GLU A 159 -24.27 -37.68 -7.95
N GLN A 160 -25.11 -36.66 -7.73
CA GLN A 160 -25.80 -35.89 -8.78
C GLN A 160 -25.06 -34.58 -9.13
N LEU A 161 -24.03 -34.23 -8.38
CA LEU A 161 -23.22 -33.03 -8.61
C LEU A 161 -22.27 -33.21 -9.80
N SER A 162 -21.89 -32.11 -10.44
CA SER A 162 -20.86 -32.13 -11.48
C SER A 162 -19.49 -32.52 -10.90
N PRO A 163 -18.53 -33.01 -11.72
CA PRO A 163 -17.23 -33.45 -11.23
C PRO A 163 -16.45 -32.35 -10.47
N GLU A 164 -16.58 -31.09 -10.86
CA GLU A 164 -15.99 -29.94 -10.15
C GLU A 164 -16.65 -29.71 -8.79
N GLU A 165 -17.97 -29.74 -8.72
CA GLU A 165 -18.73 -29.57 -7.47
C GLU A 165 -18.49 -30.73 -6.50
N GLN A 166 -18.34 -31.94 -7.00
CA GLN A 166 -17.94 -33.10 -6.20
C GLN A 166 -16.53 -32.93 -5.62
N LEU A 167 -15.60 -32.36 -6.37
CA LEU A 167 -14.24 -32.09 -5.90
C LEU A 167 -14.24 -31.03 -4.79
N GLU A 168 -15.02 -29.96 -4.95
CA GLU A 168 -15.15 -28.91 -3.94
C GLU A 168 -15.86 -29.40 -2.68
N ALA A 169 -16.92 -30.21 -2.80
CA ALA A 169 -17.58 -30.83 -1.65
C ALA A 169 -16.64 -31.79 -0.88
N LYS A 170 -15.76 -32.52 -1.58
CA LYS A 170 -14.71 -33.35 -0.96
C LYS A 170 -13.66 -32.50 -0.22
N LYS A 171 -13.23 -31.38 -0.80
CA LYS A 171 -12.30 -30.43 -0.14
C LYS A 171 -12.91 -29.80 1.11
N LEU A 172 -14.17 -29.38 1.02
CA LEU A 172 -14.90 -28.80 2.13
C LEU A 172 -15.04 -29.80 3.29
N ARG A 173 -15.39 -31.06 3.00
CA ARG A 173 -15.43 -32.14 3.98
C ARG A 173 -14.08 -32.36 4.68
N ALA A 174 -12.97 -32.31 3.94
CA ALA A 174 -11.64 -32.42 4.52
C ALA A 174 -11.31 -31.24 5.45
N ALA A 175 -11.67 -30.02 5.07
CA ALA A 175 -11.50 -28.82 5.89
C ALA A 175 -12.36 -28.86 7.18
N GLN A 176 -13.61 -29.28 7.06
CA GLN A 176 -14.51 -29.49 8.20
C GLN A 176 -13.97 -30.55 9.16
N SER A 177 -13.34 -31.61 8.63
CA SER A 177 -12.71 -32.67 9.44
C SER A 177 -11.53 -32.15 10.25
N LEU A 178 -10.72 -31.26 9.67
CA LEU A 178 -9.63 -30.58 10.39
C LEU A 178 -10.16 -29.61 11.45
N TYR A 179 -11.22 -28.85 11.14
CA TYR A 179 -11.86 -27.95 12.10
C TYR A 179 -12.44 -28.72 13.30
N LYS A 180 -13.09 -29.87 13.05
CA LYS A 180 -13.59 -30.73 14.12
C LYS A 180 -12.49 -31.38 14.94
N LEU A 181 -11.39 -31.77 14.32
CA LEU A 181 -10.21 -32.22 15.05
C LEU A 181 -9.65 -31.11 15.96
N TYR A 182 -9.63 -29.87 15.47
CA TYR A 182 -9.25 -28.70 16.27
C TYR A 182 -10.21 -28.47 17.44
N GLU A 183 -11.52 -28.53 17.22
CA GLU A 183 -12.54 -28.37 18.26
C GLU A 183 -12.43 -29.45 19.35
N ILE A 184 -12.25 -30.72 18.96
CA ILE A 184 -12.02 -31.83 19.89
C ILE A 184 -10.72 -31.62 20.68
N GLN A 185 -9.64 -31.15 20.03
CA GLN A 185 -8.39 -30.85 20.73
C GLN A 185 -8.54 -29.64 21.67
N LEU A 186 -9.35 -28.65 21.31
CA LEU A 186 -9.64 -27.48 22.12
C LEU A 186 -10.45 -27.85 23.36
N ILE A 187 -11.50 -28.68 23.23
CA ILE A 187 -12.26 -29.23 24.36
C ILE A 187 -11.34 -30.03 25.28
N ARG A 188 -10.44 -30.85 24.71
CA ARG A 188 -9.52 -31.71 25.48
C ARG A 188 -8.42 -30.94 26.21
N LYS A 189 -7.92 -29.85 25.63
CA LYS A 189 -6.77 -29.10 26.16
C LYS A 189 -7.15 -27.85 26.93
N CYS A 190 -8.30 -27.26 26.61
CA CYS A 190 -8.78 -26.04 27.24
C CYS A 190 -10.32 -25.93 27.16
N SER A 191 -11.01 -26.72 27.99
CA SER A 191 -12.49 -26.72 28.07
C SER A 191 -13.05 -25.35 28.48
N GLU A 192 -12.29 -24.54 29.20
CA GLU A 192 -12.62 -23.17 29.59
C GLU A 192 -12.73 -22.23 28.38
N ILE A 193 -11.76 -22.26 27.46
CA ILE A 193 -11.82 -21.49 26.21
C ILE A 193 -12.98 -21.97 25.32
N TYR A 194 -13.19 -23.29 25.24
CA TYR A 194 -14.33 -23.83 24.51
C TYR A 194 -15.66 -23.33 25.10
N ARG A 195 -15.82 -23.33 26.43
CA ARG A 195 -17.01 -22.78 27.11
C ARG A 195 -17.14 -21.26 26.93
N ALA A 196 -16.04 -20.51 26.96
CA ALA A 196 -16.05 -19.07 26.73
C ALA A 196 -16.48 -18.71 25.29
N LEU A 197 -16.09 -19.53 24.30
CA LEU A 197 -16.56 -19.39 22.93
C LEU A 197 -18.05 -19.71 22.78
N GLN A 198 -18.57 -20.65 23.58
CA GLN A 198 -20.01 -20.94 23.68
C GLN A 198 -20.78 -19.86 24.48
N PHE A 199 -20.10 -19.12 25.36
CA PHE A 199 -20.68 -18.04 26.17
C PHE A 199 -21.17 -16.86 25.32
N ARG A 200 -20.70 -16.75 24.07
CA ARG A 200 -21.15 -15.76 23.08
C ARG A 200 -22.66 -15.83 22.82
N ASP A 201 -23.24 -17.03 22.91
CA ASP A 201 -24.65 -17.27 22.64
C ASP A 201 -25.53 -17.20 23.91
N SER A 202 -24.94 -16.89 25.07
CA SER A 202 -25.67 -16.71 26.34
C SER A 202 -26.19 -15.29 26.53
N LEU A 203 -27.26 -15.11 27.30
CA LEU A 203 -27.83 -13.78 27.58
C LEU A 203 -26.78 -12.78 28.16
N PRO A 204 -25.89 -13.15 29.10
CA PRO A 204 -24.82 -12.26 29.55
C PRO A 204 -23.79 -11.93 28.45
N GLY A 205 -23.46 -12.90 27.59
CA GLY A 205 -22.59 -12.67 26.42
C GLY A 205 -23.22 -11.73 25.40
N GLN A 206 -24.53 -11.86 25.16
CA GLN A 206 -25.31 -10.98 24.32
C GLN A 206 -25.44 -9.57 24.92
N VAL A 207 -25.61 -9.43 26.24
CA VAL A 207 -25.66 -8.13 26.95
C VAL A 207 -24.29 -7.43 26.98
N MET A 208 -23.18 -8.16 27.12
CA MET A 208 -21.84 -7.58 26.97
C MET A 208 -21.56 -7.20 25.51
N GLY A 209 -22.00 -8.02 24.56
CA GLY A 209 -21.99 -7.67 23.13
C GLY A 209 -22.79 -6.40 22.85
N LEU A 210 -23.97 -6.26 23.44
CA LEU A 210 -24.86 -5.09 23.37
C LEU A 210 -24.15 -3.80 23.80
N SER A 211 -23.39 -3.88 24.89
CA SER A 211 -22.60 -2.77 25.44
C SER A 211 -21.49 -2.35 24.48
N GLY A 212 -20.89 -3.30 23.78
CA GLY A 212 -19.88 -3.07 22.75
C GLY A 212 -20.46 -2.45 21.47
N SER A 213 -21.63 -2.91 21.02
CA SER A 213 -22.28 -2.44 19.80
C SER A 213 -22.68 -0.95 19.83
N ILE A 214 -22.92 -0.39 21.02
CA ILE A 214 -23.16 1.05 21.21
C ILE A 214 -21.97 1.89 20.71
N PHE A 215 -20.75 1.38 20.84
CA PHE A 215 -19.52 2.10 20.48
C PHE A 215 -19.07 1.85 19.04
N SER A 216 -19.44 0.72 18.44
CA SER A 216 -19.03 0.36 17.08
C SER A 216 -20.07 0.70 16.01
N ASP A 217 -21.35 0.51 16.31
CA ASP A 217 -22.40 0.46 15.29
C ASP A 217 -23.54 1.48 15.51
N GLY A 218 -23.53 2.18 16.65
CA GLY A 218 -24.40 3.33 16.92
C GLY A 218 -25.81 3.02 17.43
N GLU A 219 -26.59 4.08 17.63
CA GLU A 219 -27.95 4.09 18.20
C GLU A 219 -28.97 3.14 17.50
N PRO A 220 -29.00 3.00 16.15
CA PRO A 220 -29.98 2.16 15.48
C PRO A 220 -29.87 0.68 15.86
N VAL A 221 -28.69 0.10 16.02
CA VAL A 221 -28.57 -1.33 16.34
C VAL A 221 -29.11 -1.63 17.74
N VAL A 222 -28.93 -0.68 18.65
CA VAL A 222 -29.30 -0.79 20.07
C VAL A 222 -30.82 -0.64 20.24
N GLU A 223 -31.43 0.34 19.58
CA GLU A 223 -32.89 0.57 19.62
C GLU A 223 -33.65 -0.65 19.07
N GLY A 224 -33.16 -1.26 17.97
CA GLY A 224 -33.76 -2.47 17.40
C GLY A 224 -33.61 -3.71 18.28
N MET A 225 -32.50 -3.83 19.01
CA MET A 225 -32.29 -4.91 19.98
C MET A 225 -33.18 -4.75 21.22
N LEU A 226 -33.36 -3.51 21.72
CA LEU A 226 -34.27 -3.24 22.84
C LEU A 226 -35.74 -3.51 22.47
N MET A 227 -36.14 -3.21 21.23
CA MET A 227 -37.47 -3.57 20.71
C MET A 227 -37.68 -5.08 20.65
N ARG A 228 -36.67 -5.86 20.19
CA ARG A 228 -36.72 -7.33 20.23
C ARG A 228 -36.75 -7.89 21.65
N LEU A 229 -36.02 -7.27 22.58
CA LEU A 229 -36.02 -7.65 23.99
C LEU A 229 -37.40 -7.42 24.62
N GLU A 230 -38.09 -6.33 24.30
CA GLU A 230 -39.48 -6.10 24.73
C GLU A 230 -40.42 -7.19 24.19
N GLU A 231 -40.31 -7.53 22.89
CA GLU A 231 -41.12 -8.58 22.25
C GLU A 231 -40.89 -9.97 22.87
N GLN A 232 -39.65 -10.29 23.23
CA GLN A 232 -39.25 -11.58 23.78
C GLN A 232 -39.26 -11.62 25.32
N TRP A 233 -39.57 -10.51 25.99
CA TRP A 233 -39.45 -10.38 27.45
C TRP A 233 -40.21 -11.47 28.21
N SER A 234 -41.45 -11.72 27.79
CA SER A 234 -42.33 -12.71 28.43
C SER A 234 -41.83 -14.15 28.27
N VAL A 235 -41.06 -14.44 27.22
CA VAL A 235 -40.47 -15.76 26.96
C VAL A 235 -39.29 -16.02 27.90
N HIS A 236 -38.48 -15.00 28.18
CA HIS A 236 -37.25 -15.15 28.96
C HIS A 236 -37.42 -14.87 30.45
N VAL A 237 -38.29 -13.94 30.83
CA VAL A 237 -38.48 -13.49 32.22
C VAL A 237 -39.81 -13.99 32.81
N GLY A 238 -40.73 -14.47 31.97
CA GLY A 238 -42.06 -14.94 32.36
C GLY A 238 -43.11 -13.84 32.39
N SER A 239 -44.37 -14.21 32.13
CA SER A 239 -45.49 -13.27 31.95
C SER A 239 -45.95 -12.55 33.22
N SER A 240 -45.44 -12.95 34.40
CA SER A 240 -45.75 -12.31 35.69
C SER A 240 -44.95 -11.04 35.96
N VAL A 241 -43.88 -10.77 35.18
CA VAL A 241 -43.03 -9.59 35.33
C VAL A 241 -43.22 -8.68 34.11
N LEU A 242 -43.80 -7.49 34.33
CA LEU A 242 -44.03 -6.50 33.27
C LEU A 242 -42.69 -6.02 32.67
N CYS A 243 -42.64 -5.92 31.33
CA CYS A 243 -41.48 -5.36 30.65
C CYS A 243 -41.38 -3.85 30.95
N PRO A 244 -40.22 -3.35 31.39
CA PRO A 244 -40.03 -1.92 31.64
C PRO A 244 -39.83 -1.10 30.36
N LEU A 245 -39.70 -1.74 29.21
CA LEU A 245 -39.55 -1.11 27.91
C LEU A 245 -40.91 -1.05 27.22
N SER A 246 -41.21 0.08 26.56
CA SER A 246 -42.39 0.20 25.71
C SER A 246 -42.08 1.10 24.52
N PHE A 247 -42.35 0.65 23.31
CA PHE A 247 -42.14 1.43 22.09
C PHE A 247 -43.44 1.61 21.31
N SER A 248 -43.74 2.86 20.95
CA SER A 248 -44.88 3.24 20.11
C SER A 248 -44.70 2.79 18.65
N GLU A 249 -45.80 2.69 17.91
CA GLU A 249 -45.75 2.23 16.51
C GLU A 249 -44.94 3.17 15.60
N SER A 250 -44.99 4.48 15.86
CA SER A 250 -44.14 5.46 15.16
C SER A 250 -42.65 5.33 15.48
N GLU A 251 -42.29 4.91 16.70
CA GLU A 251 -40.88 4.65 17.05
C GLU A 251 -40.37 3.41 16.33
N ARG A 252 -41.21 2.37 16.20
CA ARG A 252 -40.90 1.16 15.43
C ARG A 252 -40.73 1.45 13.94
N ASP A 253 -41.57 2.32 13.36
CA ASP A 253 -41.42 2.75 11.96
C ASP A 253 -40.12 3.52 11.73
N ARG A 254 -39.81 4.49 12.59
CA ARG A 254 -38.54 5.23 12.53
C ARG A 254 -37.34 4.31 12.67
N GLN A 255 -37.43 3.32 13.57
CA GLN A 255 -36.37 2.34 13.77
C GLN A 255 -36.14 1.47 12.53
N ARG A 256 -37.20 1.03 11.85
CA ARG A 256 -37.08 0.30 10.57
C ARG A 256 -36.36 1.11 9.50
N GLU A 257 -36.65 2.42 9.41
CA GLU A 257 -35.98 3.33 8.48
C GLU A 257 -34.49 3.50 8.85
N HIS A 258 -34.19 3.69 10.13
CA HIS A 258 -32.83 3.82 10.64
C HIS A 258 -31.99 2.54 10.43
N GLU A 259 -32.56 1.35 10.65
CA GLU A 259 -31.91 0.07 10.35
C GLU A 259 -31.62 -0.09 8.86
N ALA A 260 -32.53 0.33 7.98
CA ALA A 260 -32.30 0.29 6.53
C ALA A 260 -31.15 1.22 6.10
N LEU A 261 -31.10 2.43 6.67
CA LEU A 261 -30.01 3.39 6.44
C LEU A 261 -28.68 2.91 7.00
N TRP A 262 -28.70 2.31 8.20
CA TRP A 262 -27.53 1.72 8.82
C TRP A 262 -26.97 0.55 8.00
N ASN A 263 -27.81 -0.39 7.59
CA ASN A 263 -27.42 -1.51 6.72
C ASN A 263 -26.80 -1.01 5.40
N ARG A 264 -27.39 0.01 4.78
CA ARG A 264 -26.81 0.63 3.58
C ARG A 264 -25.46 1.28 3.88
N SER A 265 -25.29 1.89 5.04
CA SER A 265 -24.03 2.52 5.46
C SER A 265 -22.94 1.50 5.75
N VAL A 266 -23.27 0.34 6.34
CA VAL A 266 -22.35 -0.78 6.56
C VAL A 266 -21.88 -1.36 5.22
N VAL A 267 -22.78 -1.54 4.25
CA VAL A 267 -22.43 -1.96 2.89
C VAL A 267 -21.50 -0.94 2.22
N LEU A 268 -21.81 0.35 2.33
CA LEU A 268 -20.95 1.42 1.80
C LEU A 268 -19.58 1.47 2.50
N MET A 269 -19.52 1.19 3.80
CA MET A 269 -18.28 1.11 4.56
C MET A 269 -17.46 -0.12 4.17
N ASP A 270 -18.07 -1.28 3.96
CA ASP A 270 -17.40 -2.48 3.46
C ASP A 270 -16.85 -2.25 2.05
N GLU A 271 -17.66 -1.66 1.16
CA GLU A 271 -17.22 -1.24 -0.17
C GLU A 271 -16.05 -0.26 -0.09
N PHE A 272 -16.11 0.72 0.82
CA PHE A 272 -15.04 1.69 1.03
C PHE A 272 -13.76 1.04 1.57
N LEU A 273 -13.84 0.25 2.64
CA LEU A 273 -12.70 -0.45 3.24
C LEU A 273 -12.04 -1.42 2.25
N THR A 274 -12.86 -2.09 1.43
CA THR A 274 -12.41 -2.92 0.30
C THR A 274 -11.67 -2.08 -0.73
N ARG A 275 -12.22 -0.92 -1.13
CA ARG A 275 -11.60 -0.02 -2.10
C ARG A 275 -10.30 0.63 -1.60
N VAL A 276 -10.16 0.87 -0.30
CA VAL A 276 -8.94 1.48 0.27
C VAL A 276 -7.89 0.47 0.73
N GLY A 277 -8.16 -0.83 0.58
CA GLY A 277 -7.24 -1.90 0.97
C GLY A 277 -6.92 -1.92 2.48
N ALA A 278 -7.81 -1.37 3.31
CA ALA A 278 -7.64 -1.40 4.75
C ALA A 278 -7.73 -2.85 5.26
N TYR A 279 -6.88 -3.21 6.21
CA TYR A 279 -6.91 -4.53 6.85
C TYR A 279 -8.30 -4.79 7.44
N ARG A 280 -9.00 -5.79 6.89
CA ARG A 280 -10.25 -6.28 7.46
C ARG A 280 -9.90 -6.98 8.77
N GLY A 281 -10.20 -6.32 9.89
CA GLY A 281 -10.27 -7.01 11.17
C GLY A 281 -11.31 -8.14 11.10
N TYR A 282 -11.32 -9.00 12.11
CA TYR A 282 -12.17 -10.19 12.28
C TYR A 282 -13.69 -9.87 12.30
N ILE A 283 -14.24 -9.34 11.21
CA ILE A 283 -15.64 -8.92 11.04
C ILE A 283 -16.21 -9.61 9.79
N GLU A 284 -16.00 -10.92 9.67
CA GLU A 284 -16.74 -11.76 8.70
C GLU A 284 -17.85 -12.57 9.36
N GLN A 285 -18.10 -12.40 10.67
CA GLN A 285 -19.05 -13.25 11.42
C GLN A 285 -20.12 -12.52 12.22
N LEU A 286 -20.39 -11.25 11.94
CA LEU A 286 -21.51 -10.56 12.57
C LEU A 286 -22.36 -9.91 11.49
N ILE A 287 -23.37 -10.65 11.03
CA ILE A 287 -24.79 -10.24 10.86
C ILE A 287 -25.52 -11.40 10.13
N ASN A 288 -26.34 -12.18 10.84
CA ASN A 288 -27.82 -12.06 10.72
C ASN A 288 -28.54 -12.84 11.86
N PRO A 289 -29.41 -12.23 12.68
CA PRO A 289 -29.97 -12.87 13.89
C PRO A 289 -31.29 -13.65 13.73
N SER A 290 -31.88 -13.83 12.54
CA SER A 290 -33.26 -14.35 12.48
C SER A 290 -33.54 -15.62 11.67
N GLU A 291 -32.89 -15.94 10.55
CA GLU A 291 -33.28 -17.15 9.79
C GLU A 291 -32.09 -17.79 9.06
N GLY A 292 -31.93 -19.11 9.26
CA GLY A 292 -30.86 -19.91 8.70
C GLY A 292 -30.93 -20.07 7.17
N TYR A 293 -29.75 -20.05 6.55
CA TYR A 293 -29.44 -20.30 5.14
C TYR A 293 -30.08 -19.37 4.09
N ILE A 294 -29.26 -18.49 3.50
CA ILE A 294 -29.23 -18.35 2.03
C ILE A 294 -27.79 -18.43 1.54
N ILE A 295 -27.54 -19.50 0.80
CA ILE A 295 -26.50 -19.62 -0.21
C ILE A 295 -26.66 -18.45 -1.20
N LEU A 296 -25.73 -17.50 -1.20
CA LEU A 296 -25.49 -16.72 -2.42
C LEU A 296 -24.31 -17.33 -3.16
N ARG A 297 -24.68 -18.39 -3.89
CA ARG A 297 -24.06 -18.79 -5.14
C ARG A 297 -23.69 -17.53 -5.92
N HIS A 298 -22.43 -17.44 -6.31
CA HIS A 298 -21.98 -16.65 -7.44
C HIS A 298 -22.71 -17.15 -8.70
N SER A 299 -23.97 -16.73 -8.87
CA SER A 299 -24.66 -16.73 -10.14
C SER A 299 -24.40 -15.36 -10.75
N SER A 300 -23.32 -15.30 -11.53
CA SER A 300 -23.09 -14.29 -12.55
C SER A 300 -24.29 -14.25 -13.51
N LYS A 301 -25.35 -13.50 -13.17
CA LYS A 301 -26.44 -13.06 -14.05
C LYS A 301 -27.47 -12.19 -13.30
N MET A 302 -27.04 -11.04 -12.80
CA MET A 302 -27.85 -9.81 -12.81
C MET A 302 -26.90 -8.63 -12.84
N ALA A 303 -26.38 -8.37 -14.03
CA ALA A 303 -25.94 -7.03 -14.39
C ALA A 303 -27.18 -6.12 -14.33
N ASN A 304 -27.44 -5.53 -13.17
CA ASN A 304 -27.98 -4.18 -13.20
C ASN A 304 -26.84 -3.33 -13.79
N GLN A 305 -27.09 -2.71 -14.93
CA GLN A 305 -26.23 -1.72 -15.55
C GLN A 305 -26.10 -0.50 -14.62
N SER A 306 -25.38 -0.63 -13.51
CA SER A 306 -24.64 0.51 -12.99
C SER A 306 -23.42 0.63 -13.89
N ASN A 307 -23.37 1.71 -14.67
CA ASN A 307 -22.17 2.06 -15.43
C ASN A 307 -20.97 1.98 -14.48
N ASN A 308 -20.05 1.05 -14.70
CA ASN A 308 -18.86 0.89 -13.86
C ASN A 308 -17.93 2.07 -14.15
N ILE A 309 -18.14 3.20 -13.46
CA ILE A 309 -17.44 4.46 -13.76
C ILE A 309 -15.99 4.34 -13.28
N MET A 310 -15.04 4.38 -14.21
CA MET A 310 -13.62 4.51 -13.88
C MET A 310 -13.32 5.96 -13.49
N LEU A 311 -12.97 6.17 -12.21
CA LEU A 311 -12.77 7.50 -11.61
C LEU A 311 -11.30 7.79 -11.32
N CYS A 312 -10.50 6.76 -11.00
CA CYS A 312 -9.09 6.90 -10.70
C CYS A 312 -8.24 5.82 -11.36
N ILE A 313 -6.91 6.00 -11.31
CA ILE A 313 -5.96 5.04 -11.88
C ILE A 313 -6.04 3.67 -11.19
N ASN A 314 -6.44 3.61 -9.91
CA ASN A 314 -6.58 2.34 -9.22
C ASN A 314 -7.77 1.51 -9.75
N ASP A 315 -8.89 2.15 -10.10
CA ASP A 315 -10.04 1.48 -10.73
C ASP A 315 -9.62 0.82 -12.05
N ILE A 316 -8.83 1.54 -12.86
CA ILE A 316 -8.31 1.02 -14.13
C ILE A 316 -7.34 -0.14 -13.90
N LYS A 317 -6.46 -0.04 -12.89
CA LYS A 317 -5.55 -1.13 -12.50
C LYS A 317 -6.31 -2.40 -12.11
N GLU A 318 -7.36 -2.27 -11.30
CA GLU A 318 -8.18 -3.40 -10.86
C GLU A 318 -8.94 -4.03 -12.03
N ALA A 319 -9.57 -3.19 -12.87
CA ALA A 319 -10.26 -3.67 -14.06
C ALA A 319 -9.29 -4.36 -15.05
N ALA A 320 -8.09 -3.82 -15.24
CA ALA A 320 -7.03 -4.42 -16.06
C ALA A 320 -6.56 -5.77 -15.53
N ALA A 321 -6.41 -5.93 -14.22
CA ALA A 321 -5.96 -7.18 -13.61
C ALA A 321 -6.89 -8.36 -13.92
N SER A 322 -8.19 -8.10 -14.13
CA SER A 322 -9.17 -9.13 -14.53
C SER A 322 -9.03 -9.58 -15.99
N LYS A 323 -8.35 -8.81 -16.84
CA LYS A 323 -8.20 -9.06 -18.28
C LYS A 323 -6.83 -9.64 -18.65
N LEU A 324 -5.87 -9.57 -17.74
CA LEU A 324 -4.50 -10.06 -17.97
C LEU A 324 -4.28 -11.44 -17.35
N PRO A 325 -3.54 -12.33 -18.03
CA PRO A 325 -3.02 -13.54 -17.41
C PRO A 325 -2.17 -13.19 -16.17
N LYS A 326 -2.21 -14.04 -15.15
CA LYS A 326 -1.47 -13.82 -13.89
C LYS A 326 0.01 -13.50 -14.10
N SER A 327 0.69 -14.21 -15.00
CA SER A 327 2.11 -13.99 -15.31
C SER A 327 2.36 -12.58 -15.88
N ALA A 328 1.50 -12.08 -16.77
CA ALA A 328 1.57 -10.73 -17.30
C ALA A 328 1.26 -9.67 -16.24
N THR A 329 0.21 -9.90 -15.43
CA THR A 329 -0.16 -9.04 -14.29
C THR A 329 1.00 -8.91 -13.31
N GLU A 330 1.64 -10.00 -12.93
CA GLU A 330 2.78 -9.98 -12.02
C GLU A 330 4.03 -9.38 -12.67
N PHE A 331 4.32 -9.67 -13.94
CA PHE A 331 5.44 -9.05 -14.66
C PHE A 331 5.37 -7.52 -14.63
N TYR A 332 4.21 -6.94 -14.92
CA TYR A 332 4.04 -5.49 -14.93
C TYR A 332 4.05 -4.87 -13.54
N ASN A 333 3.39 -5.52 -12.57
CA ASN A 333 3.15 -4.90 -11.26
C ASN A 333 4.32 -5.09 -10.28
N SER A 334 5.16 -6.10 -10.47
CA SER A 334 6.22 -6.41 -9.52
C SER A 334 7.38 -5.41 -9.55
N GLY A 335 8.02 -5.25 -8.39
CA GLY A 335 9.35 -4.65 -8.23
C GLY A 335 10.43 -5.71 -8.00
N SER A 336 11.63 -5.25 -7.64
CA SER A 336 12.75 -6.12 -7.28
C SER A 336 12.62 -6.67 -5.86
N THR A 337 13.18 -7.85 -5.65
CA THR A 337 13.36 -8.52 -4.35
C THR A 337 12.18 -8.37 -3.38
N ASN A 338 12.31 -7.53 -2.34
CA ASN A 338 11.33 -7.37 -1.28
C ASN A 338 10.22 -6.38 -1.64
N GLN A 339 10.36 -5.70 -2.79
CA GLN A 339 9.40 -4.75 -3.34
C GLN A 339 9.20 -3.52 -2.45
N VAL A 340 10.22 -3.16 -1.66
CA VAL A 340 10.20 -1.99 -0.79
C VAL A 340 10.11 -0.72 -1.62
N THR A 341 11.02 -0.55 -2.59
CA THR A 341 11.09 0.65 -3.43
C THR A 341 9.83 0.84 -4.29
N VAL A 342 9.24 -0.23 -4.81
CA VAL A 342 8.00 -0.10 -5.61
C VAL A 342 6.81 0.34 -4.76
N ALA A 343 6.74 -0.11 -3.51
CA ALA A 343 5.74 0.36 -2.54
C ALA A 343 6.01 1.82 -2.14
N GLU A 344 7.25 2.14 -1.76
CA GLU A 344 7.66 3.48 -1.35
C GLU A 344 7.47 4.53 -2.44
N ASN A 345 7.76 4.20 -3.69
CA ASN A 345 7.50 5.09 -4.82
C ASN A 345 6.05 5.58 -4.84
N THR A 346 5.09 4.74 -4.45
CA THR A 346 3.67 5.10 -4.43
C THR A 346 3.31 5.87 -3.15
N THR A 347 3.81 5.45 -1.99
CA THR A 347 3.41 6.04 -0.70
C THR A 347 4.14 7.34 -0.37
N ALA A 348 5.36 7.56 -0.89
CA ALA A 348 6.20 8.72 -0.57
C ALA A 348 5.56 10.06 -0.99
N TYR A 349 4.77 10.08 -2.06
CA TYR A 349 4.02 11.29 -2.45
C TYR A 349 3.11 11.80 -1.32
N ALA A 350 2.62 10.94 -0.41
CA ALA A 350 1.79 11.35 0.72
C ALA A 350 2.56 12.14 1.80
N LYS A 351 3.90 12.04 1.84
CA LYS A 351 4.77 12.81 2.74
C LYS A 351 4.70 14.31 2.40
N TYR A 352 4.54 14.65 1.13
CA TYR A 352 4.48 16.02 0.63
C TYR A 352 3.06 16.57 0.69
N ARG A 353 2.83 17.56 1.56
CA ARG A 353 1.52 18.22 1.74
C ARG A 353 1.48 19.56 1.03
N LEU A 354 0.37 19.81 0.33
CA LEU A 354 0.16 21.04 -0.42
C LEU A 354 -0.40 22.13 0.49
N ARG A 355 0.16 23.34 0.38
CA ARG A 355 -0.36 24.54 1.04
C ARG A 355 -1.08 25.39 0.00
N PRO A 356 -2.42 25.31 -0.11
CA PRO A 356 -3.14 26.09 -1.10
C PRO A 356 -3.02 27.58 -0.79
N ARG A 357 -2.85 28.39 -1.82
CA ARG A 357 -3.01 29.85 -1.72
C ARG A 357 -4.46 30.20 -2.06
N VAL A 358 -5.09 31.00 -1.21
CA VAL A 358 -6.48 31.46 -1.37
C VAL A 358 -6.51 32.84 -2.02
N LEU A 359 -7.65 33.20 -2.63
CA LEU A 359 -7.88 34.51 -3.28
C LEU A 359 -6.87 34.82 -4.41
N VAL A 360 -6.47 33.80 -5.17
CA VAL A 360 -5.67 33.95 -6.39
C VAL A 360 -6.59 33.79 -7.58
N ASP A 361 -6.59 34.76 -8.50
CA ASP A 361 -7.33 34.65 -9.75
C ASP A 361 -6.70 33.57 -10.65
N VAL A 362 -7.48 32.52 -10.88
CA VAL A 362 -7.14 31.33 -11.66
C VAL A 362 -8.05 31.15 -12.88
N SER A 363 -8.83 32.18 -13.24
CA SER A 363 -9.74 32.15 -14.39
C SER A 363 -9.04 31.91 -15.74
N GLN A 364 -7.74 32.18 -15.82
CA GLN A 364 -6.89 32.00 -17.00
C GLN A 364 -5.77 30.95 -16.77
N ALA A 365 -6.00 29.95 -15.91
CA ALA A 365 -5.03 28.88 -15.66
C ALA A 365 -4.76 28.06 -16.94
N ASP A 366 -3.49 27.96 -17.33
CA ASP A 366 -3.02 27.16 -18.47
C ASP A 366 -2.12 26.03 -17.96
N PRO A 367 -2.54 24.75 -18.04
CA PRO A 367 -1.72 23.62 -17.62
C PRO A 367 -0.57 23.30 -18.58
N SER A 368 -0.57 23.88 -19.79
CA SER A 368 0.38 23.53 -20.83
C SER A 368 1.81 23.98 -20.53
N THR A 369 2.77 23.28 -21.12
CA THR A 369 4.21 23.57 -20.98
C THR A 369 4.95 23.18 -22.27
N THR A 370 6.28 23.36 -22.31
CA THR A 370 7.13 22.92 -23.42
C THR A 370 8.08 21.81 -22.96
N VAL A 371 8.01 20.66 -23.62
CA VAL A 371 8.84 19.49 -23.35
C VAL A 371 9.43 19.01 -24.68
N LEU A 372 10.73 18.67 -24.70
CA LEU A 372 11.44 18.26 -25.92
C LEU A 372 11.26 19.22 -27.12
N GLY A 373 11.17 20.53 -26.83
CA GLY A 373 11.03 21.58 -27.84
C GLY A 373 9.63 21.76 -28.45
N GLN A 374 8.62 21.03 -27.97
CA GLN A 374 7.23 21.21 -28.39
C GLN A 374 6.30 21.49 -27.23
N LYS A 375 5.23 22.24 -27.51
CA LYS A 375 4.17 22.53 -26.54
C LYS A 375 3.34 21.25 -26.30
N ILE A 376 3.14 20.89 -25.04
CA ILE A 376 2.27 19.80 -24.60
C ILE A 376 1.13 20.34 -23.73
N SER A 377 0.02 19.62 -23.68
CA SER A 377 -1.22 20.06 -23.01
C SER A 377 -1.10 20.15 -21.48
N PHE A 378 -0.24 19.33 -20.87
CA PHE A 378 0.11 19.36 -19.45
C PHE A 378 1.43 18.61 -19.21
N PRO A 379 2.18 18.84 -18.11
CA PRO A 379 3.55 18.36 -17.89
C PRO A 379 3.63 16.87 -17.50
N LEU A 380 3.07 16.02 -18.35
CA LEU A 380 3.08 14.58 -18.26
C LEU A 380 3.43 13.98 -19.63
N CYS A 381 4.30 12.99 -19.63
CA CYS A 381 4.64 12.17 -20.80
C CYS A 381 4.57 10.67 -20.43
N VAL A 382 4.72 9.80 -21.41
CA VAL A 382 4.67 8.34 -21.20
C VAL A 382 6.09 7.77 -21.14
N SER A 383 6.45 7.14 -20.03
CA SER A 383 7.76 6.50 -19.86
C SER A 383 7.96 5.37 -20.88
N PRO A 384 9.20 5.14 -21.35
CA PRO A 384 9.53 3.93 -22.10
C PRO A 384 9.18 2.67 -21.30
N ALA A 385 8.30 1.85 -21.85
CA ALA A 385 7.94 0.54 -21.32
C ALA A 385 7.83 -0.43 -22.49
N GLY A 386 8.61 -1.50 -22.47
CA GLY A 386 8.56 -2.55 -23.49
C GLY A 386 7.43 -3.54 -23.24
N LEU A 387 7.25 -4.46 -24.20
CA LEU A 387 6.25 -5.52 -24.15
C LEU A 387 4.78 -5.03 -24.09
N GLN A 388 4.44 -3.85 -24.59
CA GLN A 388 3.06 -3.33 -24.44
C GLN A 388 2.02 -4.19 -25.16
N ALA A 389 2.42 -4.90 -26.23
CA ALA A 389 1.51 -5.78 -26.97
C ALA A 389 1.04 -7.01 -26.15
N MET A 390 1.72 -7.31 -25.03
CA MET A 390 1.25 -8.31 -24.07
C MET A 390 0.04 -7.80 -23.25
N ALA A 391 -0.15 -6.48 -23.14
CA ALA A 391 -1.34 -5.91 -22.49
C ALA A 391 -2.53 -5.80 -23.45
N HIS A 392 -2.27 -5.44 -24.71
CA HIS A 392 -3.27 -5.34 -25.77
C HIS A 392 -2.59 -5.47 -27.13
N PRO A 393 -3.16 -6.14 -28.15
CA PRO A 393 -2.49 -6.38 -29.44
C PRO A 393 -1.92 -5.13 -30.14
N ASP A 394 -2.60 -3.99 -30.01
CA ASP A 394 -2.13 -2.71 -30.60
C ASP A 394 -0.93 -2.08 -29.86
N GLY A 395 -0.64 -2.53 -28.64
CA GLY A 395 0.53 -2.17 -27.84
C GLY A 395 0.96 -0.71 -27.92
N GLU A 396 2.21 -0.50 -28.31
CA GLU A 396 2.83 0.82 -28.43
C GLU A 396 2.16 1.72 -29.49
N LEU A 397 1.49 1.16 -30.50
CA LEU A 397 0.79 1.95 -31.52
C LEU A 397 -0.41 2.68 -30.92
N ALA A 398 -1.21 1.97 -30.12
CA ALA A 398 -2.33 2.55 -29.38
C ALA A 398 -1.86 3.62 -28.39
N THR A 399 -0.80 3.35 -27.64
CA THR A 399 -0.20 4.34 -26.72
C THR A 399 0.25 5.60 -27.46
N SER A 400 0.89 5.45 -28.63
CA SER A 400 1.37 6.58 -29.44
C SER A 400 0.23 7.44 -29.97
N ARG A 401 -0.86 6.81 -30.47
CA ARG A 401 -2.07 7.51 -30.92
C ARG A 401 -2.75 8.28 -29.79
N ALA A 402 -2.92 7.66 -28.64
CA ALA A 402 -3.48 8.32 -27.47
C ALA A 402 -2.60 9.49 -26.98
N CYS A 403 -1.28 9.33 -26.94
CA CYS A 403 -0.37 10.44 -26.61
C CYS A 403 -0.55 11.63 -27.56
N ALA A 404 -0.63 11.38 -28.87
CA ALA A 404 -0.81 12.42 -29.87
C ALA A 404 -2.18 13.12 -29.74
N LYS A 405 -3.25 12.33 -29.49
CA LYS A 405 -4.60 12.84 -29.23
C LYS A 405 -4.63 13.78 -28.01
N HIS A 406 -3.91 13.41 -26.95
CA HIS A 406 -3.79 14.21 -25.73
C HIS A 406 -2.69 15.29 -25.80
N GLN A 407 -1.99 15.42 -26.93
CA GLN A 407 -0.88 16.38 -27.11
C GLN A 407 0.21 16.24 -26.04
N ILE A 408 0.63 15.02 -25.76
CA ILE A 408 1.77 14.70 -24.89
C ILE A 408 2.78 13.82 -25.65
N HIS A 409 3.95 13.56 -25.05
CA HIS A 409 5.03 12.84 -25.71
C HIS A 409 5.23 11.43 -25.16
N MET A 410 5.86 10.58 -25.97
CA MET A 410 6.02 9.16 -25.67
C MET A 410 7.48 8.72 -25.68
N GLY A 411 7.91 8.04 -24.63
CA GLY A 411 9.14 7.27 -24.60
C GLY A 411 8.93 5.91 -25.28
N VAL A 412 9.83 5.54 -26.20
CA VAL A 412 9.81 4.26 -26.91
C VAL A 412 10.88 3.35 -26.34
N SER A 413 10.52 2.16 -25.87
CA SER A 413 11.51 1.20 -25.35
C SER A 413 12.26 0.50 -26.49
N SER A 414 13.54 0.18 -26.28
CA SER A 414 14.25 -0.76 -27.15
C SER A 414 13.61 -2.16 -27.17
N PHE A 415 12.82 -2.51 -26.15
CA PHE A 415 12.05 -3.76 -26.03
C PHE A 415 10.57 -3.58 -26.46
N ALA A 416 10.24 -2.58 -27.27
CA ALA A 416 8.91 -2.42 -27.84
C ALA A 416 8.56 -3.56 -28.80
N ASN A 417 7.26 -3.86 -28.96
CA ASN A 417 6.79 -4.88 -29.90
C ASN A 417 6.63 -4.41 -31.35
N HIS A 418 6.65 -3.09 -31.55
CA HIS A 418 6.62 -2.44 -32.86
C HIS A 418 7.92 -1.66 -33.10
N THR A 419 8.22 -1.41 -34.37
CA THR A 419 9.36 -0.57 -34.74
C THR A 419 9.12 0.89 -34.36
N VAL A 420 10.21 1.65 -34.15
CA VAL A 420 10.10 3.08 -33.87
C VAL A 420 9.42 3.84 -35.01
N GLU A 421 9.61 3.40 -36.25
CA GLU A 421 8.96 3.94 -37.45
C GLU A 421 7.44 3.75 -37.42
N GLU A 422 6.96 2.53 -37.11
CA GLU A 422 5.52 2.24 -36.98
C GLU A 422 4.88 3.03 -35.84
N ILE A 423 5.54 3.07 -34.68
CA ILE A 423 5.06 3.80 -33.49
C ILE A 423 4.94 5.30 -33.79
N ARG A 424 5.95 5.87 -34.46
CA ARG A 424 5.93 7.29 -34.84
C ARG A 424 4.87 7.57 -35.90
N ALA A 425 4.75 6.73 -36.92
CA ALA A 425 3.72 6.85 -37.94
C ALA A 425 2.30 6.80 -37.33
N ALA A 426 2.06 5.91 -36.36
CA ALA A 426 0.78 5.80 -35.68
C ALA A 426 0.41 7.11 -34.96
N GLY A 427 1.32 7.68 -34.16
CA GLY A 427 1.08 8.94 -33.44
C GLY A 427 0.91 10.13 -34.39
N LEU A 428 1.78 10.27 -35.39
CA LEU A 428 1.70 11.35 -36.38
C LEU A 428 0.44 11.30 -37.24
N GLY A 429 -0.14 10.10 -37.43
CA GLY A 429 -1.43 9.94 -38.08
C GLY A 429 -2.60 10.58 -37.32
N VAL A 430 -2.43 10.86 -36.02
CA VAL A 430 -3.44 11.49 -35.16
C VAL A 430 -3.13 12.97 -34.91
N GLY A 431 -1.87 13.32 -34.61
CA GLY A 431 -1.50 14.69 -34.33
C GLY A 431 -0.02 14.89 -34.01
N PRO A 432 0.40 16.14 -33.71
CA PRO A 432 1.79 16.44 -33.33
C PRO A 432 2.21 15.70 -32.06
N ILE A 433 3.34 15.01 -32.12
CA ILE A 433 3.92 14.25 -31.02
C ILE A 433 5.44 14.17 -31.19
N GLN A 434 6.16 14.16 -30.07
CA GLN A 434 7.56 13.79 -30.03
C GLN A 434 7.75 12.41 -29.38
N HIS A 435 8.77 11.71 -29.87
CA HIS A 435 9.20 10.43 -29.33
C HIS A 435 10.62 10.52 -28.80
N ALA A 436 10.83 10.00 -27.59
CA ALA A 436 12.17 9.80 -27.03
C ALA A 436 12.52 8.31 -27.11
N MET A 437 13.55 7.95 -27.88
CA MET A 437 13.99 6.57 -27.98
C MET A 437 14.79 6.20 -26.74
N GLN A 438 14.38 5.16 -26.01
CA GLN A 438 15.15 4.62 -24.91
C GLN A 438 16.09 3.53 -25.41
N ILE A 439 17.34 3.58 -24.94
CA ILE A 439 18.35 2.58 -25.26
C ILE A 439 19.12 2.18 -24.01
N TYR A 440 19.69 0.98 -24.05
CA TYR A 440 20.68 0.49 -23.09
C TYR A 440 22.06 0.53 -23.72
N THR A 441 23.11 0.50 -22.90
CA THR A 441 24.44 0.18 -23.42
C THR A 441 24.47 -1.29 -23.81
N MET A 442 24.80 -1.57 -25.07
CA MET A 442 24.75 -2.93 -25.61
C MET A 442 26.15 -3.51 -25.77
N GLN A 443 26.27 -4.84 -25.69
CA GLN A 443 27.51 -5.52 -26.05
C GLN A 443 27.85 -5.30 -27.53
N ASP A 444 26.82 -5.34 -28.39
CA ASP A 444 26.93 -5.05 -29.81
C ASP A 444 26.75 -3.54 -30.08
N ARG A 445 27.87 -2.81 -30.15
CA ARG A 445 27.88 -1.38 -30.46
C ARG A 445 27.35 -1.04 -31.85
N ALA A 446 27.61 -1.88 -32.84
CA ALA A 446 27.14 -1.63 -34.19
C ALA A 446 25.60 -1.71 -34.24
N LYS A 447 24.99 -2.65 -33.51
CA LYS A 447 23.54 -2.71 -33.36
C LYS A 447 22.99 -1.52 -32.58
N GLN A 448 23.65 -1.12 -31.50
CA GLN A 448 23.26 0.08 -30.76
C GLN A 448 23.24 1.33 -31.66
N GLU A 449 24.28 1.52 -32.48
CA GLU A 449 24.35 2.62 -33.44
C GLU A 449 23.24 2.54 -34.49
N ARG A 450 22.96 1.35 -35.05
CA ARG A 450 21.84 1.17 -35.99
C ARG A 450 20.50 1.59 -35.37
N ILE A 451 20.23 1.20 -34.12
CA ILE A 451 19.01 1.59 -33.40
C ILE A 451 18.93 3.12 -33.26
N ILE A 452 20.03 3.77 -32.85
CA ILE A 452 20.11 5.22 -32.70
C ILE A 452 19.84 5.92 -34.04
N LYS A 453 20.51 5.50 -35.11
CA LYS A 453 20.34 6.09 -36.45
C LYS A 453 18.92 5.90 -36.98
N ARG A 454 18.31 4.74 -36.73
CA ARG A 454 16.91 4.49 -37.08
C ARG A 454 15.96 5.40 -36.31
N ALA A 455 16.16 5.58 -35.00
CA ALA A 455 15.35 6.49 -34.20
C ALA A 455 15.48 7.95 -34.66
N GLU A 456 16.71 8.41 -34.93
CA GLU A 456 16.97 9.76 -35.45
C GLU A 456 16.34 9.96 -36.83
N ALA A 457 16.52 9.02 -37.75
CA ALA A 457 15.91 9.06 -39.09
C ALA A 457 14.38 8.95 -39.05
N ALA A 458 13.85 8.16 -38.12
CA ALA A 458 12.44 8.10 -37.85
C ALA A 458 11.93 9.42 -37.30
N GLY A 459 12.78 10.28 -36.72
CA GLY A 459 12.46 11.63 -36.24
C GLY A 459 12.15 11.71 -34.74
N CYS A 460 12.73 10.82 -33.93
CA CYS A 460 12.82 10.98 -32.48
C CYS A 460 13.65 12.22 -32.14
N THR A 461 13.29 12.93 -31.07
CA THR A 461 13.99 14.16 -30.65
C THR A 461 15.02 13.94 -29.56
N ALA A 462 14.88 12.85 -28.81
CA ALA A 462 15.73 12.54 -27.68
C ALA A 462 16.06 11.05 -27.64
N LEU A 463 17.25 10.78 -27.10
CA LEU A 463 17.72 9.47 -26.72
C LEU A 463 17.80 9.41 -25.19
N PHE A 464 17.06 8.47 -24.60
CA PHE A 464 17.10 8.19 -23.16
C PHE A 464 18.04 7.01 -22.95
N LEU A 465 19.28 7.29 -22.54
CA LEU A 465 20.19 6.24 -22.10
C LEU A 465 19.78 5.80 -20.70
N THR A 466 19.24 4.58 -20.60
CA THR A 466 18.92 3.98 -19.31
C THR A 466 20.19 3.42 -18.67
N ALA A 467 20.62 4.05 -17.58
CA ALA A 467 21.90 3.75 -16.92
C ALA A 467 21.75 2.93 -15.61
N ASP A 468 20.51 2.65 -15.16
CA ASP A 468 20.22 1.95 -13.90
C ASP A 468 20.09 0.42 -14.03
N SER A 469 20.37 -0.13 -15.22
CA SER A 469 20.31 -1.58 -15.48
C SER A 469 21.62 -2.15 -16.07
N PRO A 470 22.81 -1.94 -15.48
CA PRO A 470 24.02 -2.69 -15.90
C PRO A 470 23.80 -4.21 -15.78
N ILE A 471 23.02 -4.61 -14.79
CA ILE A 471 22.52 -5.95 -14.54
C ILE A 471 21.01 -5.84 -14.30
N LEU A 472 20.23 -6.84 -14.73
CA LEU A 472 18.79 -6.85 -14.49
C LEU A 472 18.50 -6.98 -12.99
N GLY A 473 17.50 -6.25 -12.49
CA GLY A 473 17.04 -6.41 -11.12
C GLY A 473 16.38 -7.77 -10.90
N VAL A 474 16.59 -8.37 -9.72
CA VAL A 474 16.01 -9.67 -9.36
C VAL A 474 14.53 -9.51 -9.04
N ARG A 475 13.65 -10.14 -9.82
CA ARG A 475 12.19 -10.04 -9.65
C ARG A 475 11.59 -11.40 -9.38
N TYR A 476 11.29 -11.70 -8.11
CA TYR A 476 10.89 -13.06 -7.69
C TYR A 476 9.67 -13.62 -8.44
N SER A 477 8.73 -12.78 -8.87
CA SER A 477 7.59 -13.23 -9.68
C SER A 477 8.01 -13.73 -11.06
N GLU A 478 8.99 -13.10 -11.71
CA GLU A 478 9.52 -13.56 -13.00
C GLU A 478 10.19 -14.94 -12.85
N HIS A 479 10.93 -15.18 -11.76
CA HIS A 479 11.52 -16.49 -11.49
C HIS A 479 10.49 -17.55 -11.10
N ARG A 480 9.54 -17.22 -10.22
CA ARG A 480 8.50 -18.15 -9.74
C ARG A 480 7.56 -18.61 -10.86
N ASN A 481 7.29 -17.73 -11.83
CA ASN A 481 6.39 -18.03 -12.93
C ASN A 481 7.10 -18.52 -14.20
N ASP A 482 8.44 -18.65 -14.19
CA ASP A 482 9.26 -18.83 -15.39
C ASP A 482 8.84 -17.87 -16.52
N PHE A 483 8.83 -16.57 -16.23
CA PHE A 483 8.31 -15.59 -17.16
C PHE A 483 9.02 -15.66 -18.52
N ARG A 484 8.20 -15.89 -19.56
CA ARG A 484 8.60 -15.87 -20.97
C ARG A 484 7.67 -14.95 -21.73
N SER A 485 8.20 -14.28 -22.74
CA SER A 485 7.38 -13.46 -23.62
C SER A 485 6.33 -14.32 -24.33
N PRO A 486 5.07 -13.85 -24.48
CA PRO A 486 4.02 -14.57 -25.21
C PRO A 486 4.39 -14.89 -26.67
N GLU A 487 3.72 -15.90 -27.22
CA GLU A 487 3.81 -16.23 -28.64
C GLU A 487 3.37 -15.08 -29.55
N GLY A 488 4.05 -14.92 -30.68
CA GLY A 488 3.73 -13.91 -31.69
C GLY A 488 4.32 -12.53 -31.42
N LEU A 489 4.85 -12.28 -30.22
CA LEU A 489 5.52 -11.01 -29.90
C LEU A 489 7.00 -11.08 -30.23
N GLY A 490 7.57 -10.01 -30.80
CA GLY A 490 9.00 -9.86 -31.06
C GLY A 490 9.56 -8.54 -30.50
N PHE A 491 10.87 -8.35 -30.61
CA PHE A 491 11.55 -7.08 -30.33
C PHE A 491 12.21 -6.58 -31.62
N PRO A 492 11.46 -5.97 -32.55
CA PRO A 492 11.97 -5.64 -33.88
C PRO A 492 13.11 -4.62 -33.86
N MET A 493 13.16 -3.72 -32.87
CA MET A 493 14.30 -2.81 -32.68
C MET A 493 15.58 -3.55 -32.29
N LEU A 494 15.47 -4.69 -31.59
CA LEU A 494 16.61 -5.53 -31.21
C LEU A 494 16.96 -6.62 -32.25
N GLU A 495 16.23 -6.65 -33.37
CA GLU A 495 16.34 -7.68 -34.40
C GLU A 495 16.07 -9.09 -33.82
N LYS A 496 15.16 -9.21 -32.83
CA LYS A 496 14.79 -10.50 -32.21
C LYS A 496 13.35 -10.91 -32.57
N THR A 497 13.20 -12.11 -33.12
CA THR A 497 11.90 -12.73 -33.44
C THR A 497 11.22 -13.33 -32.20
N SER A 498 9.94 -13.70 -32.32
CA SER A 498 9.21 -14.36 -31.22
C SER A 498 9.86 -15.66 -30.75
N GLU A 499 10.35 -16.46 -31.69
CA GLU A 499 11.04 -17.72 -31.38
C GLU A 499 12.32 -17.46 -30.56
N MET A 500 13.13 -16.49 -30.97
CA MET A 500 14.37 -16.12 -30.27
C MET A 500 14.08 -15.67 -28.83
N ILE A 501 13.13 -14.75 -28.63
CA ILE A 501 12.85 -14.21 -27.29
C ILE A 501 12.21 -15.24 -26.36
N ARG A 502 11.53 -16.26 -26.90
CA ARG A 502 10.89 -17.33 -26.12
C ARG A 502 11.88 -18.43 -25.72
N SER A 503 12.94 -18.61 -26.49
CA SER A 503 13.97 -19.61 -26.23
C SER A 503 14.81 -19.28 -24.99
N GLU A 504 14.88 -18.00 -24.62
CA GLU A 504 15.64 -17.49 -23.47
C GLU A 504 14.69 -17.12 -22.31
N ARG A 505 15.17 -17.22 -21.06
CA ARG A 505 14.51 -16.51 -19.95
C ARG A 505 14.76 -15.02 -20.13
N HIS A 506 13.88 -14.20 -19.56
CA HIS A 506 14.01 -12.74 -19.66
C HIS A 506 15.37 -12.21 -19.14
N GLU A 507 15.86 -12.74 -18.02
CA GLU A 507 17.17 -12.40 -17.46
C GLU A 507 18.35 -12.79 -18.35
N ASP A 508 18.33 -14.01 -18.88
CA ASP A 508 19.37 -14.52 -19.78
C ASP A 508 19.46 -13.66 -21.04
N GLY A 509 18.29 -13.37 -21.64
CA GLY A 509 18.19 -12.55 -22.83
C GLY A 509 18.61 -11.09 -22.60
N PHE A 510 18.38 -10.54 -21.41
CA PHE A 510 18.87 -9.21 -21.03
C PHE A 510 20.39 -9.21 -20.84
N THR A 511 20.94 -10.20 -20.14
CA THR A 511 22.38 -10.31 -19.85
C THR A 511 23.21 -10.48 -21.12
N ALA A 512 22.73 -11.28 -22.08
CA ALA A 512 23.39 -11.46 -23.37
C ALA A 512 23.38 -10.19 -24.25
N PHE A 513 22.41 -9.30 -24.04
CA PHE A 513 22.22 -8.09 -24.82
C PHE A 513 22.94 -6.88 -24.22
N ASN A 514 22.83 -6.70 -22.91
CA ASN A 514 23.27 -5.52 -22.18
C ASN A 514 24.76 -5.59 -21.84
N SER A 515 25.44 -4.45 -21.88
CA SER A 515 26.81 -4.32 -21.37
C SER A 515 26.80 -3.79 -19.94
N SER A 516 27.42 -4.52 -19.02
CA SER A 516 27.63 -4.07 -17.64
C SER A 516 28.85 -3.15 -17.48
N SER A 517 29.59 -2.86 -18.56
CA SER A 517 30.81 -2.04 -18.52
C SER A 517 30.58 -0.57 -18.93
N HIS A 518 29.35 -0.08 -18.89
CA HIS A 518 29.03 1.29 -19.29
C HIS A 518 29.61 2.31 -18.30
N SER A 519 30.08 3.44 -18.81
CA SER A 519 30.62 4.53 -18.00
C SER A 519 30.40 5.89 -18.65
N TRP A 520 30.29 6.94 -17.84
CA TRP A 520 30.16 8.33 -18.32
C TRP A 520 31.21 8.71 -19.38
N ALA A 521 32.47 8.36 -19.11
CA ALA A 521 33.62 8.65 -19.98
C ALA A 521 33.55 7.98 -21.36
N GLN A 522 32.82 6.87 -21.49
CA GLN A 522 32.72 6.13 -22.75
C GLN A 522 31.39 6.42 -23.46
N GLU A 523 30.27 6.35 -22.74
CA GLU A 523 28.94 6.42 -23.35
C GLU A 523 28.65 7.81 -23.92
N ILE A 524 28.84 8.87 -23.14
CA ILE A 524 28.35 10.19 -23.54
C ILE A 524 29.14 10.76 -24.73
N PRO A 525 30.49 10.73 -24.75
CA PRO A 525 31.25 11.19 -25.90
C PRO A 525 30.92 10.38 -27.17
N TRP A 526 30.76 9.06 -27.05
CA TRP A 526 30.40 8.22 -28.18
C TRP A 526 29.00 8.53 -28.70
N LEU A 527 27.99 8.60 -27.83
CA LEU A 527 26.63 8.95 -28.22
C LEU A 527 26.57 10.29 -28.94
N ARG A 528 27.28 11.31 -28.43
CA ARG A 528 27.39 12.62 -29.09
C ARG A 528 28.05 12.55 -30.47
N SER A 529 28.94 11.59 -30.70
CA SER A 529 29.56 11.40 -32.02
C SER A 529 28.64 10.74 -33.05
N VAL A 530 27.60 10.03 -32.60
CA VAL A 530 26.74 9.23 -33.50
C VAL A 530 25.31 9.78 -33.65
N THR A 531 24.88 10.78 -32.89
CA THR A 531 23.53 11.37 -33.05
C THR A 531 23.46 12.85 -32.69
N ASN A 532 22.52 13.57 -33.32
CA ASN A 532 22.18 14.95 -32.98
C ASN A 532 20.93 15.05 -32.08
N MET A 533 20.30 13.92 -31.74
CA MET A 533 19.20 13.91 -30.76
C MET A 533 19.70 14.43 -29.41
N GLN A 534 18.77 14.94 -28.59
CA GLN A 534 19.08 15.25 -27.20
C GLN A 534 19.48 13.98 -26.46
N ILE A 535 20.51 14.02 -25.61
CA ILE A 535 20.94 12.88 -24.80
C ILE A 535 20.53 13.11 -23.36
N TRP A 536 19.70 12.19 -22.86
CA TRP A 536 19.17 12.20 -21.51
C TRP A 536 19.59 10.96 -20.77
N ILE A 537 19.89 11.10 -19.48
CA ILE A 537 20.22 9.97 -18.61
C ILE A 537 19.01 9.61 -17.78
N LYS A 538 18.50 8.40 -17.98
CA LYS A 538 17.39 7.84 -17.21
C LYS A 538 17.92 6.85 -16.18
N GLY A 539 17.45 6.97 -14.94
CA GLY A 539 17.88 6.10 -13.84
C GLY A 539 18.75 6.81 -12.80
N VAL A 540 18.75 8.15 -12.80
CA VAL A 540 19.51 8.94 -11.83
C VAL A 540 18.75 9.04 -10.52
N LEU A 541 19.44 8.90 -9.38
CA LEU A 541 18.87 9.09 -8.05
C LEU A 541 19.71 10.01 -7.14
N THR A 542 20.87 10.48 -7.62
CA THR A 542 21.85 11.18 -6.79
C THR A 542 22.22 12.54 -7.36
N ALA A 543 22.59 13.48 -6.49
CA ALA A 543 23.14 14.77 -6.90
C ALA A 543 24.44 14.63 -7.70
N GLU A 544 25.27 13.64 -7.39
CA GLU A 544 26.55 13.38 -8.03
C GLU A 544 26.39 12.98 -9.50
N ASP A 545 25.45 12.08 -9.80
CA ASP A 545 25.17 11.67 -11.18
C ASP A 545 24.57 12.81 -12.02
N VAL A 546 23.78 13.70 -11.39
CA VAL A 546 23.32 14.92 -12.06
C VAL A 546 24.48 15.86 -12.37
N GLN A 547 25.44 16.01 -11.45
CA GLN A 547 26.64 16.83 -11.69
C GLN A 547 27.49 16.26 -12.82
N LEU A 548 27.64 14.94 -12.90
CA LEU A 548 28.29 14.27 -14.01
C LEU A 548 27.52 14.48 -15.32
N ALA A 549 26.19 14.37 -15.32
CA ALA A 549 25.38 14.68 -16.51
C ALA A 549 25.61 16.10 -17.02
N VAL A 550 25.74 17.08 -16.11
CA VAL A 550 26.11 18.46 -16.45
C VAL A 550 27.52 18.53 -17.04
N GLU A 551 28.51 17.89 -16.40
CA GLU A 551 29.92 17.91 -16.83
C GLU A 551 30.11 17.31 -18.22
N TYR A 552 29.43 16.19 -18.51
CA TYR A 552 29.47 15.52 -19.80
C TYR A 552 28.57 16.15 -20.86
N GLY A 553 27.85 17.24 -20.53
CA GLY A 553 27.02 17.98 -21.48
C GLY A 553 25.79 17.20 -21.94
N CYS A 554 25.15 16.42 -21.07
CA CYS A 554 23.82 15.86 -21.32
C CYS A 554 22.76 16.98 -21.41
N ASP A 555 21.68 16.76 -22.14
CA ASP A 555 20.58 17.74 -22.27
C ASP A 555 19.64 17.71 -21.06
N GLY A 556 19.54 16.56 -20.41
CA GLY A 556 18.72 16.40 -19.22
C GLY A 556 18.88 15.05 -18.52
N VAL A 557 18.18 14.90 -17.41
CA VAL A 557 18.10 13.67 -16.62
C VAL A 557 16.65 13.33 -16.32
N VAL A 558 16.37 12.03 -16.15
CA VAL A 558 15.12 11.53 -15.60
C VAL A 558 15.44 10.86 -14.27
N VAL A 559 15.01 11.50 -13.17
CA VAL A 559 15.08 10.93 -11.83
C VAL A 559 14.19 9.70 -11.79
N SER A 560 14.80 8.52 -11.66
CA SER A 560 14.13 7.24 -11.87
C SER A 560 14.86 6.13 -11.13
N ASN A 561 14.09 5.22 -10.51
CA ASN A 561 14.58 3.94 -10.00
C ASN A 561 13.97 2.77 -10.78
N HIS A 562 13.70 3.01 -12.07
CA HIS A 562 13.05 2.04 -12.96
C HIS A 562 11.67 1.57 -12.48
N GLY A 563 10.95 2.41 -11.71
CA GLY A 563 9.69 2.03 -11.07
C GLY A 563 9.86 0.95 -10.00
N GLY A 564 11.01 0.88 -9.33
CA GLY A 564 11.38 -0.08 -8.30
C GLY A 564 11.71 -1.48 -8.84
N ARG A 565 12.19 -1.58 -10.09
CA ARG A 565 12.42 -2.86 -10.81
C ARG A 565 13.89 -3.23 -11.01
N GLN A 566 14.80 -2.43 -10.46
CA GLN A 566 16.25 -2.62 -10.55
C GLN A 566 16.83 -2.90 -9.16
N LEU A 567 17.46 -1.91 -8.53
CA LEU A 567 17.90 -2.01 -7.15
C LEU A 567 16.71 -1.71 -6.20
N ASP A 568 16.37 -2.67 -5.34
CA ASP A 568 15.42 -2.44 -4.23
C ASP A 568 16.13 -1.74 -3.07
N GLU A 569 15.37 -1.25 -2.09
CA GLU A 569 15.89 -0.42 -0.97
C GLU A 569 16.49 0.93 -1.42
N THR A 570 16.20 1.37 -2.65
CA THR A 570 16.49 2.73 -3.11
C THR A 570 15.41 3.70 -2.65
N PRO A 571 15.73 4.99 -2.44
CA PRO A 571 14.72 5.99 -2.10
C PRO A 571 13.64 6.08 -3.18
N ALA A 572 12.44 6.48 -2.76
CA ALA A 572 11.41 6.90 -3.69
C ALA A 572 11.92 8.05 -4.57
N THR A 573 11.58 8.05 -5.87
CA THR A 573 12.10 9.06 -6.81
C THR A 573 11.72 10.49 -6.43
N ILE A 574 10.55 10.68 -5.81
CA ILE A 574 10.09 11.98 -5.31
C ILE A 574 10.94 12.49 -4.13
N ASP A 575 11.53 11.59 -3.35
CA ASP A 575 12.42 11.93 -2.23
C ASP A 575 13.84 12.26 -2.73
N ALA A 576 14.29 11.64 -3.83
CA ALA A 576 15.56 11.95 -4.51
C ALA A 576 15.50 13.24 -5.38
N LEU A 577 14.30 13.63 -5.83
CA LEU A 577 14.13 14.73 -6.77
C LEU A 577 14.71 16.08 -6.30
N PRO A 578 14.52 16.55 -5.05
CA PRO A 578 14.96 17.88 -4.64
C PRO A 578 16.48 18.07 -4.71
N GLU A 579 17.26 17.03 -4.36
CA GLU A 579 18.72 17.11 -4.45
C GLU A 579 19.20 17.08 -5.90
N CYS A 580 18.55 16.29 -6.76
CA CYS A 580 18.84 16.24 -8.19
C CYS A 580 18.57 17.59 -8.87
N VAL A 581 17.42 18.21 -8.58
CA VAL A 581 17.08 19.56 -9.07
C VAL A 581 18.11 20.59 -8.62
N LYS A 582 18.49 20.56 -7.34
CA LYS A 582 19.51 21.46 -6.78
C LYS A 582 20.88 21.26 -7.45
N ALA A 583 21.24 20.03 -7.78
CA ALA A 583 22.50 19.70 -8.45
C ALA A 583 22.53 20.19 -9.91
N ALA A 584 21.39 20.12 -10.62
CA ALA A 584 21.28 20.58 -12.00
C ALA A 584 21.51 22.09 -12.14
N LYS A 585 21.15 22.90 -11.13
CA LYS A 585 21.34 24.37 -11.11
C LYS A 585 20.83 25.08 -12.38
N GLY A 586 19.77 24.54 -13.01
CA GLY A 586 19.21 25.05 -14.27
C GLY A 586 20.12 24.89 -15.50
N LYS A 587 21.23 24.15 -15.40
CA LYS A 587 22.15 23.91 -16.52
C LYS A 587 21.66 22.81 -17.48
N ILE A 588 20.92 21.85 -16.95
CA ILE A 588 20.28 20.77 -17.69
C ILE A 588 18.85 20.59 -17.19
N ARG A 589 17.99 19.99 -18.01
CA ARG A 589 16.58 19.76 -17.70
C ARG A 589 16.41 18.57 -16.73
N VAL A 590 15.45 18.63 -15.81
CA VAL A 590 15.19 17.56 -14.83
C VAL A 590 13.75 17.08 -14.94
N HIS A 591 13.59 15.82 -15.32
CA HIS A 591 12.31 15.11 -15.34
C HIS A 591 12.28 14.03 -14.26
N ILE A 592 11.11 13.44 -14.01
CA ILE A 592 10.93 12.37 -13.03
C ILE A 592 9.97 11.29 -13.54
N ASP A 593 10.24 10.04 -13.19
CA ASP A 593 9.26 8.96 -13.23
C ASP A 593 9.18 8.22 -11.87
N GLY A 594 8.28 7.23 -11.76
CA GLY A 594 8.14 6.41 -10.57
C GLY A 594 7.01 6.86 -9.64
N GLY A 595 6.08 5.93 -9.34
CA GLY A 595 5.06 6.12 -8.31
C GLY A 595 3.87 7.03 -8.63
N ILE A 596 3.92 7.85 -9.68
CA ILE A 596 2.86 8.83 -10.03
C ILE A 596 1.54 8.13 -10.37
N ARG A 597 0.45 8.43 -9.65
CA ARG A 597 -0.88 7.82 -9.86
C ARG A 597 -2.04 8.82 -9.90
N SER A 598 -1.79 10.08 -9.57
CA SER A 598 -2.80 11.12 -9.57
C SER A 598 -2.27 12.43 -10.16
N GLY A 599 -3.18 13.32 -10.56
CA GLY A 599 -2.82 14.69 -10.94
C GLY A 599 -2.14 15.46 -9.81
N THR A 600 -2.42 15.10 -8.55
CA THR A 600 -1.77 15.69 -7.37
C THR A 600 -0.30 15.29 -7.28
N ASP A 601 0.05 14.06 -7.68
CA ASP A 601 1.43 13.57 -7.68
C ASP A 601 2.26 14.30 -8.73
N ILE A 602 1.68 14.51 -9.93
CA ILE A 602 2.27 15.34 -10.98
C ILE A 602 2.57 16.73 -10.42
N PHE A 603 1.57 17.37 -9.79
CA PHE A 603 1.75 18.71 -9.21
C PHE A 603 2.88 18.76 -8.15
N LYS A 604 2.95 17.77 -7.25
CA LYS A 604 4.00 17.70 -6.22
C LYS A 604 5.40 17.60 -6.83
N ALA A 605 5.57 16.75 -7.85
CA ALA A 605 6.84 16.62 -8.56
C ALA A 605 7.28 17.96 -9.19
N LEU A 606 6.36 18.68 -9.84
CA LEU A 606 6.67 20.01 -10.40
C LEU A 606 7.01 21.04 -9.32
N ALA A 607 6.27 21.04 -8.21
CA ALA A 607 6.53 21.94 -7.09
C ALA A 607 7.90 21.69 -6.43
N LEU A 608 8.44 20.47 -6.56
CA LEU A 608 9.79 20.10 -6.13
C LEU A 608 10.86 20.33 -7.20
N GLY A 609 10.47 20.84 -8.38
CA GLY A 609 11.36 21.34 -9.41
C GLY A 609 11.58 20.42 -10.61
N ALA A 610 10.83 19.32 -10.74
CA ALA A 610 10.76 18.63 -12.02
C ALA A 610 10.07 19.52 -13.06
N GLU A 611 10.48 19.42 -14.32
CA GLU A 611 9.83 20.16 -15.42
C GLU A 611 8.73 19.34 -16.11
N CYS A 612 8.84 18.01 -16.04
CA CYS A 612 7.87 17.07 -16.59
C CYS A 612 7.92 15.73 -15.86
N CYS A 613 6.76 15.12 -15.71
CA CYS A 613 6.56 13.78 -15.19
C CYS A 613 6.47 12.74 -16.31
N TRP A 614 6.87 11.50 -16.05
CA TRP A 614 6.71 10.36 -16.95
C TRP A 614 6.01 9.19 -16.26
N ILE A 615 5.06 8.55 -16.94
CA ILE A 615 4.28 7.42 -16.38
C ILE A 615 4.43 6.14 -17.20
N GLY A 616 4.63 5.02 -16.51
CA GLY A 616 4.73 3.68 -17.10
C GLY A 616 3.47 2.85 -16.85
N ARG A 617 3.42 2.13 -15.72
CA ARG A 617 2.35 1.15 -15.39
C ARG A 617 0.91 1.64 -15.62
N PRO A 618 0.51 2.88 -15.30
CA PRO A 618 -0.84 3.36 -15.61
C PRO A 618 -1.24 3.20 -17.08
N MET A 619 -0.30 3.41 -18.01
CA MET A 619 -0.53 3.27 -19.44
C MET A 619 -0.76 1.80 -19.82
N ILE A 620 0.02 0.89 -19.23
CA ILE A 620 -0.14 -0.55 -19.41
C ILE A 620 -1.50 -1.03 -18.88
N TRP A 621 -1.94 -0.50 -17.74
CA TRP A 621 -3.26 -0.81 -17.20
C TRP A 621 -4.37 -0.25 -18.10
N GLY A 622 -4.20 0.95 -18.66
CA GLY A 622 -5.11 1.49 -19.67
C GLY A 622 -5.24 0.58 -20.90
N LEU A 623 -4.11 0.15 -21.46
CA LEU A 623 -4.08 -0.81 -22.58
C LEU A 623 -4.82 -2.11 -22.24
N ALA A 624 -4.50 -2.71 -21.09
CA ALA A 624 -5.14 -3.94 -20.65
C ALA A 624 -6.63 -3.77 -20.35
N TYR A 625 -7.04 -2.59 -19.90
CA TYR A 625 -8.44 -2.27 -19.63
C TYR A 625 -9.25 -2.18 -20.92
N ASP A 626 -8.83 -1.41 -21.92
CA ASP A 626 -9.62 -1.24 -23.15
C ASP A 626 -8.80 -0.69 -24.34
N GLY A 627 -7.57 -1.18 -24.52
CA GLY A 627 -6.68 -0.75 -25.60
C GLY A 627 -6.45 0.76 -25.59
N GLU A 628 -6.55 1.39 -26.75
CA GLU A 628 -6.39 2.83 -26.92
C GLU A 628 -7.40 3.65 -26.09
N SER A 629 -8.67 3.25 -26.06
CA SER A 629 -9.71 3.92 -25.26
C SER A 629 -9.40 3.89 -23.77
N GLY A 630 -8.81 2.79 -23.28
CA GLY A 630 -8.39 2.68 -21.89
C GLY A 630 -7.18 3.56 -21.58
N VAL A 631 -6.25 3.71 -22.54
CA VAL A 631 -5.15 4.67 -22.43
C VAL A 631 -5.66 6.12 -22.41
N ASP A 632 -6.57 6.48 -23.31
CA ASP A 632 -7.22 7.79 -23.32
C ASP A 632 -7.86 8.08 -21.96
N LYS A 633 -8.56 7.09 -21.39
CA LYS A 633 -9.20 7.22 -20.08
C LYS A 633 -8.19 7.50 -18.95
N VAL A 634 -7.02 6.86 -18.98
CA VAL A 634 -5.92 7.14 -18.03
C VAL A 634 -5.46 8.58 -18.15
N LEU A 635 -5.22 9.05 -19.37
CA LEU A 635 -4.74 10.41 -19.63
C LEU A 635 -5.79 11.47 -19.27
N ASP A 636 -7.08 11.22 -19.56
CA ASP A 636 -8.20 12.06 -19.16
C ASP A 636 -8.31 12.22 -17.64
N ILE A 637 -8.20 11.12 -16.89
CA ILE A 637 -8.23 11.15 -15.42
C ILE A 637 -7.08 12.01 -14.90
N LEU A 638 -5.85 11.73 -15.34
CA LEU A 638 -4.67 12.46 -14.86
C LEU A 638 -4.70 13.94 -15.24
N TYR A 639 -5.13 14.27 -16.46
CA TYR A 639 -5.30 15.64 -16.90
C TYR A 639 -6.39 16.36 -16.08
N THR A 640 -7.55 15.72 -15.89
CA THR A 640 -8.67 16.31 -15.14
C THR A 640 -8.31 16.55 -13.69
N GLU A 641 -7.63 15.60 -13.04
CA GLU A 641 -7.13 15.77 -11.68
C GLU A 641 -6.05 16.85 -11.62
N PHE A 642 -5.09 16.84 -12.57
CA PHE A 642 -4.00 17.82 -12.60
C PHE A 642 -4.53 19.24 -12.79
N LYS A 643 -5.48 19.43 -13.71
CA LYS A 643 -6.08 20.74 -14.01
C LYS A 643 -6.78 21.38 -12.80
N ARG A 644 -7.18 20.59 -11.79
CA ARG A 644 -7.69 21.13 -10.51
C ARG A 644 -6.59 21.82 -9.67
N TRP A 645 -5.33 21.55 -9.98
CA TRP A 645 -4.15 22.13 -9.36
C TRP A 645 -3.50 23.12 -10.35
N VAL A 646 -3.54 24.42 -10.07
CA VAL A 646 -3.12 25.42 -11.05
C VAL A 646 -1.61 25.67 -10.99
N VAL A 647 -0.96 25.51 -12.14
CA VAL A 647 0.38 26.01 -12.42
C VAL A 647 0.23 27.32 -13.21
N ARG A 648 0.72 28.44 -12.68
CA ARG A 648 0.95 29.66 -13.50
C ARG A 648 2.33 29.51 -14.13
N ALA A 649 2.45 29.80 -15.42
CA ALA A 649 3.72 29.76 -16.14
C ALA A 649 4.76 30.76 -15.57
N ASP A 650 4.33 31.78 -14.83
CA ASP A 650 5.18 32.89 -14.37
C ASP A 650 4.76 33.46 -12.99
N GLY A 651 4.11 32.65 -12.14
CA GLY A 651 3.74 33.08 -10.78
C GLY A 651 3.50 31.95 -9.78
N PRO A 652 3.47 32.26 -8.47
CA PRO A 652 3.34 31.23 -7.43
C PRO A 652 2.03 30.44 -7.55
N LEU A 653 2.13 29.13 -7.30
CA LEU A 653 1.07 28.13 -7.47
C LEU A 653 -0.15 28.42 -6.56
N ALA A 654 -1.37 28.17 -7.04
CA ALA A 654 -2.61 28.35 -6.27
C ALA A 654 -3.61 27.23 -6.57
N ARG A 655 -4.55 26.99 -5.66
CA ARG A 655 -5.62 25.98 -5.83
C ARG A 655 -6.89 26.69 -6.31
N LEU A 656 -7.66 26.05 -7.20
CA LEU A 656 -9.02 26.48 -7.58
C LEU A 656 -9.97 26.51 -6.38
#